data_AF-A0A2V8XSZ1-F1
#
_entry.id   AF-A0A2V8XSZ1-F1
#
_cell.length_a   1.000
_cell.length_b   1.000
_cell.length_c   1.000
_cell.angle_alpha   90.00
_cell.angle_beta   90.00
_cell.angle_gamma   90.00
#
_symmetry.space_group_name_H-M   'P 1'
#
loop_
_entity.id
_entity.type
_entity.pdbx_description
1 polymer ?
#
loop_
_entity_poly.entity_id
_entity_poly.type
_entity_poly.pdbx_seq_one_letter_code
_entity_poly.pdbx_strand_id
1 'polypeptide(L)'
;MMILLAHYLTRCHRFLILTLPLAAFSTFTAAQSPPNLDEGIPAHTVQIPVPLGFVDATRGRLHLEIPLASITSPPRYDSVSHANVNDKTVFTTVPYNSYLQTAQYYSGPSTLLKTISVAYSGTLPITVTTTLNDTAQSSQLNYQYYNGMRDYITQKQETDFAGTIVRTIKIAYNPSFTKPANVSVYAGSGTGSPISSTLYTYDEYSASYCKNGVPMLASFTGAYGHDDTNFGASYKSRGNVTTIQRLISGTAYSTTHMCYDTLGNVTQTVDANGNPTSFDYSENWADTYCIPAGTITHSFSTTITDALGHRTKKSYFTCTTLPQSQKDENDIQAGRNGSTYTYDLYGRPLVTNYPDGGQTSICYSHDPGSSCYTSSLPPFSTTSQLMTGSLARNTKTVLDGLGRVTQTQLTSDPQGVDYTDTTYDAFGRVATVSNPHRSTSSSTDGTTTYAYDAFGRPTAITAPDTALTVSSYSGTTTTVTDPSGKARKNQTDALGRLTTVWEDPAGLNYETDYTYDALDNLLTVNQKGGTTDATQWRTRTFVYDSLSRLTSSANPEANTQPVSPFAIVPTTYVYDANGNLSTKTAPAPNQTGTATVTTTYTYDALNRLTQKSYSDTTPVVKYGYDAVAPTGCTLPTLTIGNGIGKRTGMCDAPGAEAWSYDITAGVGWKITDTRTTNGVTKSTIIQNNLTRSPATLTYPSGRIITYAYHAAAHPLSAIDSTGPINYATAATYTAPGGAASLTNGASVVSTLYYNNRLQPCRISVKNSGTAPSTCTDTATGNILDFTYNFSVGTADNGNVTAITNNRDNTRSQSFVYDSLNRISTAKTTSTSGTTCWDGMPRQRRRTASAEPRTTLRAISLPFRPSLPILTTRKISSPPRRVSPILTTAMASACKNPAASSTGTAWAAIRSTKPTSRATLIIPVSSSTFSSAASASPAATT
;
A
#
# COMPACT_ATOMS: atom_id res chain seq x y z
N MET A 1 -2.13 10.90 -2.57
CA MET A 1 -0.99 11.82 -2.40
C MET A 1 -1.45 13.21 -1.93
N MET A 2 -2.49 13.28 -1.08
CA MET A 2 -3.11 14.53 -0.61
C MET A 2 -3.25 14.58 0.93
N ILE A 3 -2.50 13.70 1.62
CA ILE A 3 -2.52 13.53 3.08
C ILE A 3 -1.13 13.75 3.70
N LEU A 4 -0.09 13.88 2.88
CA LEU A 4 1.25 14.31 3.31
C LEU A 4 1.49 15.83 3.21
N LEU A 5 0.54 16.60 2.66
CA LEU A 5 0.67 18.06 2.55
C LEU A 5 0.06 18.81 3.75
N ALA A 6 -0.69 18.13 4.62
CA ALA A 6 -1.34 18.75 5.78
C ALA A 6 -0.44 18.90 7.02
N HIS A 7 0.77 18.34 7.01
CA HIS A 7 1.73 18.42 8.13
C HIS A 7 2.89 19.41 7.91
N TYR A 8 2.94 20.12 6.77
CA TYR A 8 4.03 21.07 6.45
C TYR A 8 3.60 22.53 6.28
N LEU A 9 2.33 22.87 6.57
CA LEU A 9 1.80 24.26 6.51
C LEU A 9 1.11 24.71 7.81
N THR A 10 1.57 24.22 8.96
CA THR A 10 1.15 24.74 10.28
C THR A 10 2.34 25.29 11.05
N ARG A 11 2.73 26.53 10.70
CA ARG A 11 3.46 27.58 11.45
C ARG A 11 3.92 28.59 10.40
N CYS A 12 3.40 29.80 10.23
CA CYS A 12 2.62 30.70 11.09
C CYS A 12 1.57 31.43 10.23
N HIS A 13 0.52 31.92 10.89
CA HIS A 13 -0.66 32.65 10.38
C HIS A 13 -1.87 31.74 10.08
N ARG A 14 -2.79 31.70 11.03
CA ARG A 14 -4.21 31.39 10.79
C ARG A 14 -5.04 32.49 11.44
N PHE A 15 -5.47 33.46 10.65
CA PHE A 15 -6.85 33.90 10.71
C PHE A 15 -7.67 32.83 9.99
N LEU A 16 -8.66 32.25 10.64
CA LEU A 16 -9.67 31.44 9.97
C LEU A 16 -10.67 32.41 9.33
N ILE A 17 -10.42 32.83 8.09
CA ILE A 17 -11.43 33.52 7.30
C ILE A 17 -12.32 32.43 6.67
N LEU A 18 -13.52 32.25 7.22
CA LEU A 18 -14.58 31.48 6.57
C LEU A 18 -15.31 32.42 5.59
N THR A 19 -14.85 32.52 4.34
CA THR A 19 -15.65 33.10 3.26
C THR A 19 -16.63 32.06 2.75
N LEU A 20 -17.90 32.17 3.14
CA LEU A 20 -19.01 31.55 2.41
C LEU A 20 -19.25 32.39 1.14
N PRO A 21 -19.26 31.82 -0.07
CA PRO A 21 -19.67 32.55 -1.26
C PRO A 21 -21.20 32.67 -1.25
N LEU A 22 -21.72 33.89 -1.06
CA LEU A 22 -23.02 34.25 -1.61
C LEU A 22 -22.86 34.29 -3.13
N ALA A 23 -23.52 33.38 -3.84
CA ALA A 23 -23.63 33.44 -5.28
C ALA A 23 -24.40 34.71 -5.67
N ALA A 24 -23.67 35.70 -6.20
CA ALA A 24 -24.28 36.82 -6.90
C ALA A 24 -24.73 36.32 -8.29
N PHE A 25 -26.03 36.20 -8.49
CA PHE A 25 -26.62 36.16 -9.81
C PHE A 25 -26.36 37.51 -10.51
N SER A 26 -25.74 37.48 -11.69
CA SER A 26 -25.71 38.64 -12.59
C SER A 26 -25.89 38.19 -14.03
N THR A 27 -27.15 38.14 -14.48
CA THR A 27 -27.52 38.53 -15.84
C THR A 27 -28.91 39.15 -15.79
N PHE A 28 -28.97 40.48 -15.79
CA PHE A 28 -30.13 41.22 -16.29
C PHE A 28 -29.65 42.17 -17.38
N THR A 29 -30.07 41.91 -18.61
CA THR A 29 -30.23 42.94 -19.63
C THR A 29 -31.65 43.50 -19.51
N ALA A 30 -31.70 44.81 -19.24
CA ALA A 30 -32.78 45.79 -19.46
C ALA A 30 -34.25 45.30 -19.60
N ALA A 31 -35.11 45.72 -18.66
CA ALA A 31 -36.21 46.67 -18.91
C ALA A 31 -37.15 46.84 -17.69
N GLN A 32 -37.41 48.11 -17.35
CA GLN A 32 -38.60 48.66 -16.67
C GLN A 32 -38.89 48.35 -15.18
N SER A 33 -39.36 49.40 -14.51
CA SER A 33 -39.69 49.58 -13.08
C SER A 33 -41.11 49.06 -12.70
N PRO A 34 -41.52 49.05 -11.40
CA PRO A 34 -42.13 47.90 -10.69
C PRO A 34 -43.69 47.94 -10.62
N PRO A 35 -44.36 46.92 -10.03
CA PRO A 35 -44.74 47.05 -8.60
C PRO A 35 -44.81 45.73 -7.78
N ASN A 36 -44.66 45.89 -6.46
CA ASN A 36 -45.21 45.13 -5.32
C ASN A 36 -45.15 43.59 -5.29
N LEU A 37 -44.61 43.05 -4.19
CA LEU A 37 -45.35 42.26 -3.20
C LEU A 37 -44.48 42.09 -1.94
N ASP A 38 -44.87 42.80 -0.88
CA ASP A 38 -44.58 42.40 0.50
C ASP A 38 -45.30 41.08 0.78
N GLU A 39 -44.60 40.10 1.38
CA GLU A 39 -45.11 39.26 2.48
C GLU A 39 -44.06 38.22 2.94
N GLY A 40 -43.62 38.36 4.20
CA GLY A 40 -43.44 37.26 5.15
C GLY A 40 -42.26 36.29 4.99
N ILE A 41 -41.06 36.65 5.48
CA ILE A 41 -40.07 35.67 5.94
C ILE A 41 -39.96 35.77 7.47
N PRO A 42 -40.26 34.71 8.25
CA PRO A 42 -40.11 34.74 9.70
C PRO A 42 -38.63 34.76 10.10
N ALA A 43 -38.29 35.70 10.97
CA ALA A 43 -36.98 35.78 11.62
C ALA A 43 -36.81 34.59 12.60
N HIS A 44 -36.01 33.61 12.21
CA HIS A 44 -35.42 32.66 13.16
C HIS A 44 -33.90 32.88 13.21
N THR A 45 -33.47 33.94 13.90
CA THR A 45 -32.11 34.05 14.39
C THR A 45 -32.00 33.21 15.67
N VAL A 46 -31.66 31.93 15.54
CA VAL A 46 -31.22 31.16 16.70
C VAL A 46 -29.83 31.66 17.07
N GLN A 47 -29.73 32.38 18.19
CA GLN A 47 -28.46 32.72 18.83
C GLN A 47 -27.75 31.40 19.19
N ILE A 48 -26.65 31.09 18.50
CA ILE A 48 -25.73 30.04 18.94
C ILE A 48 -24.79 30.71 19.96
N PRO A 49 -24.81 30.33 21.24
CA PRO A 49 -23.81 30.81 22.18
C PRO A 49 -22.45 30.26 21.77
N VAL A 50 -21.55 31.13 21.33
CA VAL A 50 -20.12 30.82 21.19
C VAL A 50 -19.46 31.13 22.53
N PRO A 51 -19.02 30.13 23.32
CA PRO A 51 -18.25 30.42 24.51
C PRO A 51 -16.97 31.14 24.08
N LEU A 52 -16.78 32.37 24.57
CA LEU A 52 -15.58 33.21 24.40
C LEU A 52 -15.37 33.84 23.01
N GLY A 53 -16.42 34.02 22.18
CA GLY A 53 -16.35 34.78 20.93
C GLY A 53 -17.39 35.90 20.85
N PHE A 54 -17.15 36.93 20.03
CA PHE A 54 -18.16 37.91 19.65
C PHE A 54 -18.39 37.89 18.13
N VAL A 55 -19.60 38.21 17.69
CA VAL A 55 -19.97 38.35 16.29
C VAL A 55 -20.01 39.84 15.96
N ASP A 56 -19.11 40.34 15.11
CA ASP A 56 -19.23 41.67 14.53
C ASP A 56 -19.98 41.59 13.20
N ALA A 57 -21.25 42.02 13.21
CA ALA A 57 -22.11 42.02 12.03
C ALA A 57 -22.03 43.31 11.20
N THR A 58 -21.19 44.29 11.56
CA THR A 58 -21.24 45.64 10.96
C THR A 58 -20.74 45.73 9.51
N ARG A 59 -20.18 44.65 8.93
CA ARG A 59 -19.66 44.66 7.53
C ARG A 59 -20.00 43.41 6.69
N GLY A 60 -21.01 42.63 7.05
CA GLY A 60 -21.42 41.45 6.27
C GLY A 60 -20.36 40.34 6.15
N ARG A 61 -19.38 40.30 7.07
CA ARG A 61 -18.36 39.23 7.17
C ARG A 61 -18.44 38.61 8.55
N LEU A 62 -18.59 37.29 8.62
CA LEU A 62 -18.48 36.53 9.86
C LEU A 62 -17.00 36.43 10.25
N HIS A 63 -16.59 37.19 11.27
CA HIS A 63 -15.25 37.11 11.85
C HIS A 63 -15.35 36.39 13.20
N LEU A 64 -14.72 35.22 13.30
CA LEU A 64 -14.65 34.43 14.54
C LEU A 64 -13.22 34.54 15.10
N GLU A 65 -13.03 35.39 16.10
CA GLU A 65 -11.81 35.43 16.91
C GLU A 65 -12.01 34.59 18.17
N ILE A 66 -11.32 33.44 18.25
CA ILE A 66 -11.30 32.60 19.46
C ILE A 66 -9.96 32.87 20.16
N PRO A 67 -9.92 33.57 21.31
CA PRO A 67 -8.70 33.78 22.07
C PRO A 67 -8.15 32.44 22.57
N LEU A 68 -7.01 32.02 22.02
CA LEU A 68 -6.33 30.77 22.38
C LEU A 68 -5.63 30.91 23.72
N ALA A 69 -6.35 30.76 24.84
CA ALA A 69 -5.75 30.56 26.16
C ALA A 69 -5.68 29.07 26.51
N SER A 70 -6.81 28.37 26.36
CA SER A 70 -6.89 26.93 26.59
C SER A 70 -8.03 26.32 25.78
N ILE A 71 -7.75 25.22 25.08
CA ILE A 71 -8.76 24.39 24.45
C ILE A 71 -8.93 23.16 25.34
N THR A 72 -10.09 23.05 25.97
CA THR A 72 -10.50 21.82 26.66
C THR A 72 -11.18 20.92 25.66
N SER A 73 -10.71 19.69 25.64
CA SER A 73 -11.19 18.62 24.80
C SER A 73 -12.54 18.14 25.35
N PRO A 74 -13.52 17.74 24.52
CA PRO A 74 -14.63 16.92 25.00
C PRO A 74 -14.14 15.73 25.84
N PRO A 75 -14.95 15.20 26.76
CA PRO A 75 -14.53 14.06 27.56
C PRO A 75 -14.22 12.86 26.67
N ARG A 76 -13.02 12.28 26.80
CA ARG A 76 -12.70 10.96 26.24
C ARG A 76 -12.78 9.91 27.34
N TYR A 77 -13.20 8.69 26.98
CA TYR A 77 -13.11 7.57 27.90
C TYR A 77 -11.64 7.12 28.02
N ASP A 78 -11.08 7.21 29.22
CA ASP A 78 -9.75 6.69 29.54
C ASP A 78 -9.86 5.25 30.01
N SER A 79 -9.28 4.32 29.25
CA SER A 79 -9.27 2.90 29.55
C SER A 79 -8.45 2.54 30.79
N VAL A 80 -7.51 3.40 31.20
CA VAL A 80 -6.69 3.16 32.41
C VAL A 80 -7.50 3.53 33.66
N SER A 81 -8.04 4.74 33.69
CA SER A 81 -8.81 5.21 34.85
C SER A 81 -10.27 4.76 34.87
N HIS A 82 -10.77 4.13 33.80
CA HIS A 82 -12.18 3.78 33.60
C HIS A 82 -13.14 4.97 33.80
N ALA A 83 -12.71 6.16 33.37
CA ALA A 83 -13.44 7.41 33.57
C ALA A 83 -13.36 8.30 32.35
N ASN A 84 -14.31 9.23 32.24
CA ASN A 84 -14.25 10.28 31.23
C ASN A 84 -13.26 11.37 31.69
N VAL A 85 -12.26 11.63 30.84
CA VAL A 85 -11.19 12.58 31.08
C VAL A 85 -11.27 13.71 30.05
N ASN A 86 -11.26 14.95 30.54
CA ASN A 86 -11.16 16.15 29.71
C ASN A 86 -9.70 16.52 29.54
N ASP A 87 -9.10 16.14 28.42
CA ASP A 87 -7.77 16.61 28.07
C ASP A 87 -7.81 18.12 27.79
N LYS A 88 -6.65 18.77 27.88
CA LYS A 88 -6.57 20.20 27.56
C LYS A 88 -5.28 20.51 26.83
N THR A 89 -5.36 21.45 25.90
CA THR A 89 -4.18 22.10 25.33
C THR A 89 -4.18 23.55 25.79
N VAL A 90 -3.13 23.96 26.49
CA VAL A 90 -2.93 25.34 26.93
C VAL A 90 -1.98 26.02 25.96
N PHE A 91 -2.40 27.17 25.44
CA PHE A 91 -1.59 27.97 24.53
C PHE A 91 -1.19 29.25 25.26
N THR A 92 0.10 29.58 25.20
CA THR A 92 0.56 30.92 25.58
C THR A 92 1.03 31.63 24.34
N THR A 93 0.71 32.91 24.24
CA THR A 93 1.19 33.78 23.17
C THR A 93 2.31 34.67 23.69
N VAL A 94 3.15 35.13 22.78
CA VAL A 94 4.12 36.17 23.10
C VAL A 94 3.34 37.45 23.41
N PRO A 95 3.68 38.18 24.50
CA PRO A 95 2.99 39.41 24.86
C PRO A 95 2.91 40.38 23.68
N TYR A 96 1.73 40.96 23.46
CA TYR A 96 1.45 42.03 22.48
C TYR A 96 1.45 41.67 20.98
N ASN A 97 1.74 40.43 20.55
CA ASN A 97 1.81 40.10 19.12
C ASN A 97 1.11 38.80 18.68
N SER A 98 0.32 38.18 19.57
CA SER A 98 -0.51 36.97 19.34
C SER A 98 0.19 35.74 18.74
N TYR A 99 1.52 35.74 18.63
CA TYR A 99 2.28 34.59 18.15
C TYR A 99 2.36 33.50 19.21
N LEU A 100 2.26 32.24 18.79
CA LEU A 100 2.35 31.09 19.69
C LEU A 100 3.72 31.01 20.37
N GLN A 101 3.79 31.22 21.68
CA GLN A 101 4.99 31.05 22.47
C GLN A 101 5.12 29.60 22.97
N THR A 102 4.06 29.07 23.58
CA THR A 102 4.04 27.67 24.01
C THR A 102 2.71 26.99 23.72
N ALA A 103 2.76 25.70 23.40
CA ALA A 103 1.61 24.80 23.39
C ALA A 103 1.90 23.63 24.34
N GLN A 104 1.10 23.51 25.40
CA GLN A 104 1.21 22.48 26.41
C GLN A 104 0.03 21.52 26.32
N TYR A 105 0.31 20.24 26.16
CA TYR A 105 -0.69 19.19 25.99
C TYR A 105 -0.81 18.38 27.28
N TYR A 106 -2.01 18.32 27.83
CA TYR A 106 -2.30 17.64 29.09
C TYR A 106 -3.24 16.46 28.86
N SER A 107 -2.97 15.36 29.57
CA SER A 107 -3.99 14.34 29.84
C SER A 107 -4.77 14.72 31.08
N GLY A 108 -6.08 14.89 30.95
CA GLY A 108 -6.90 15.35 32.06
C GLY A 108 -6.53 16.74 32.60
N PRO A 109 -6.86 17.04 33.87
CA PRO A 109 -6.77 18.40 34.40
C PRO A 109 -5.33 18.88 34.67
N SER A 110 -4.36 17.97 34.89
CA SER A 110 -3.02 18.36 35.39
C SER A 110 -1.84 17.57 34.82
N THR A 111 -2.03 16.43 34.15
CA THR A 111 -0.90 15.61 33.68
C THR A 111 -0.33 16.17 32.38
N LEU A 112 0.71 17.01 32.47
CA LEU A 112 1.42 17.56 31.31
C LEU A 112 2.22 16.47 30.59
N LEU A 113 1.92 16.24 29.31
CA LEU A 113 2.56 15.20 28.51
C LEU A 113 3.61 15.73 27.53
N LYS A 114 3.33 16.89 26.91
CA LYS A 114 4.21 17.48 25.88
C LYS A 114 4.15 18.99 25.93
N THR A 115 5.29 19.63 25.76
CA THR A 115 5.43 21.07 25.60
C THR A 115 6.10 21.37 24.28
N ILE A 116 5.52 22.26 23.51
CA ILE A 116 6.14 22.86 22.34
C ILE A 116 6.41 24.31 22.68
N SER A 117 7.66 24.74 22.59
CA SER A 117 8.06 26.13 22.79
C SER A 117 8.62 26.71 21.50
N VAL A 118 8.29 27.96 21.21
CA VAL A 118 8.76 28.67 20.02
C VAL A 118 9.45 29.95 20.45
N ALA A 119 10.74 30.07 20.09
CA ALA A 119 11.50 31.30 20.24
C ALA A 119 11.47 32.08 18.92
N TYR A 120 11.43 33.41 19.02
CA TYR A 120 11.32 34.32 17.89
C TYR A 120 12.47 35.33 17.87
N SER A 121 12.86 35.75 16.66
CA SER A 121 13.60 37.00 16.42
C SER A 121 12.67 37.95 15.67
N GLY A 122 12.18 38.99 16.34
CA GLY A 122 11.06 39.79 15.83
C GLY A 122 9.81 38.93 15.64
N THR A 123 9.33 38.80 14.40
CA THR A 123 8.13 38.00 14.06
C THR A 123 8.46 36.59 13.51
N LEU A 124 9.75 36.26 13.38
CA LEU A 124 10.25 35.04 12.75
C LEU A 124 10.56 33.96 13.78
N PRO A 125 10.03 32.73 13.64
CA PRO A 125 10.33 31.65 14.56
C PRO A 125 11.74 31.11 14.30
N ILE A 126 12.67 31.27 15.25
CA ILE A 126 14.08 30.86 15.10
C ILE A 126 14.38 29.52 15.76
N THR A 127 13.60 29.10 16.74
CA THR A 127 13.80 27.81 17.42
C THR A 127 12.45 27.24 17.85
N VAL A 128 12.20 25.98 17.51
CA VAL A 128 11.08 25.21 18.00
C VAL A 128 11.64 24.09 18.86
N THR A 129 11.34 24.11 20.16
CA THR A 129 11.69 23.02 21.07
C THR A 129 10.47 22.16 21.33
N THR A 130 10.61 20.85 21.22
CA THR A 130 9.58 19.88 21.61
C THR A 130 10.10 19.08 22.79
N THR A 131 9.42 19.17 23.93
CA THR A 131 9.75 18.43 25.15
C THR A 131 8.66 17.40 25.44
N LEU A 132 9.06 16.14 25.60
CA LEU A 132 8.22 15.09 26.16
C LEU A 132 8.34 15.18 27.69
N ASN A 133 7.27 15.64 28.34
CA ASN A 133 7.31 16.01 29.77
C ASN A 133 7.30 14.80 30.69
N ASP A 134 6.90 13.63 30.21
CA ASP A 134 6.92 12.36 30.93
C ASP A 134 8.34 11.83 31.21
N THR A 135 9.29 12.18 30.34
CA THR A 135 10.68 11.68 30.36
C THR A 135 11.73 12.80 30.30
N ALA A 136 11.28 14.06 30.23
CA ALA A 136 12.10 15.25 30.04
C ALA A 136 13.01 15.23 28.79
N GLN A 137 12.69 14.41 27.79
CA GLN A 137 13.42 14.36 26.51
C GLN A 137 13.04 15.57 25.65
N SER A 138 14.02 16.28 25.08
CA SER A 138 13.76 17.47 24.26
C SER A 138 14.48 17.44 22.91
N SER A 139 13.76 17.75 21.82
CA SER A 139 14.31 17.93 20.47
C SER A 139 14.12 19.36 19.99
N GLN A 140 14.93 19.78 19.01
CA GLN A 140 14.90 21.16 18.51
C GLN A 140 14.92 21.25 16.98
N LEU A 141 14.23 22.26 16.46
CA LEU A 141 14.36 22.74 15.09
C LEU A 141 14.83 24.20 15.13
N ASN A 142 15.97 24.50 14.52
CA ASN A 142 16.48 25.86 14.43
C ASN A 142 16.39 26.36 12.99
N TYR A 143 15.99 27.63 12.82
CA TYR A 143 15.78 28.25 11.51
C TYR A 143 16.61 29.53 11.37
N GLN A 144 17.14 29.75 10.16
CA GLN A 144 17.67 31.05 9.72
C GLN A 144 16.95 31.47 8.43
N TYR A 145 16.84 32.78 8.23
CA TYR A 145 16.05 33.37 7.16
C TYR A 145 16.89 34.35 6.32
N TYR A 146 16.59 34.43 5.03
CA TYR A 146 17.17 35.41 4.12
C TYR A 146 16.58 36.80 4.40
N ASN A 147 17.43 37.79 4.72
CA ASN A 147 17.04 39.18 4.99
C ASN A 147 15.81 39.35 5.92
N GLY A 148 15.63 38.44 6.88
CA GLY A 148 14.48 38.48 7.80
C GLY A 148 13.12 38.22 7.14
N MET A 149 13.08 37.61 5.95
CA MET A 149 11.82 37.27 5.27
C MET A 149 11.33 35.88 5.67
N ARG A 150 10.09 35.79 6.19
CA ARG A 150 9.51 34.56 6.76
C ARG A 150 9.49 33.37 5.81
N ASP A 151 9.29 33.61 4.52
CA ASP A 151 9.09 32.55 3.53
C ASP A 151 10.42 32.05 2.92
N TYR A 152 11.55 32.62 3.32
CA TYR A 152 12.87 32.36 2.75
C TYR A 152 13.83 31.79 3.78
N ILE A 153 13.62 30.54 4.18
CA ILE A 153 14.51 29.83 5.11
C ILE A 153 15.85 29.55 4.40
N THR A 154 16.96 30.05 4.93
CA THR A 154 18.32 29.78 4.42
C THR A 154 18.97 28.59 5.11
N GLN A 155 18.54 28.28 6.34
CA GLN A 155 19.05 27.13 7.09
C GLN A 155 17.97 26.54 7.99
N LYS A 156 17.90 25.21 8.04
CA LYS A 156 17.11 24.44 9.00
C LYS A 156 18.01 23.39 9.65
N GLN A 157 18.10 23.38 10.97
CA GLN A 157 18.82 22.36 11.74
C GLN A 157 17.86 21.50 12.55
N GLU A 158 18.09 20.20 12.60
CA GLU A 158 17.29 19.26 13.36
C GLU A 158 18.16 18.56 14.41
N THR A 159 17.76 18.70 15.67
CA THR A 159 18.49 18.19 16.84
C THR A 159 17.68 17.09 17.50
N ASP A 160 18.34 15.96 17.76
CA ASP A 160 17.73 14.80 18.41
C ASP A 160 17.49 15.02 19.92
N PHE A 161 16.80 14.09 20.57
CA PHE A 161 16.53 14.10 22.01
C PHE A 161 17.80 14.10 22.88
N ALA A 162 18.92 13.61 22.34
CA ALA A 162 20.23 13.63 22.99
C ALA A 162 20.97 14.98 22.84
N GLY A 163 20.35 16.00 22.24
CA GLY A 163 20.98 17.31 22.00
C GLY A 163 21.98 17.32 20.83
N THR A 164 22.11 16.21 20.11
CA THR A 164 22.99 16.09 18.93
C THR A 164 22.27 16.60 17.69
N ILE A 165 22.90 17.50 16.93
CA ILE A 165 22.38 17.91 15.61
C ILE A 165 22.51 16.72 14.67
N VAL A 166 21.39 16.22 14.16
CA VAL A 166 21.39 15.09 13.22
C VAL A 166 21.70 15.57 11.81
N ARG A 167 21.05 16.66 11.39
CA ARG A 167 21.26 17.23 10.05
C ARG A 167 21.01 18.73 9.98
N THR A 168 21.66 19.34 8.99
CA THR A 168 21.48 20.74 8.61
C THR A 168 21.12 20.82 7.13
N ILE A 169 20.02 21.49 6.80
CA ILE A 169 19.60 21.80 5.43
C ILE A 169 19.93 23.28 5.18
N LYS A 170 20.63 23.58 4.08
CA LYS A 170 20.91 24.93 3.62
C LYS A 170 20.24 25.18 2.27
N ILE A 171 19.62 26.35 2.13
CA ILE A 171 18.96 26.79 0.91
C ILE A 171 19.59 28.11 0.48
N ALA A 172 20.17 28.12 -0.72
CA ALA A 172 20.60 29.34 -1.39
C ALA A 172 19.54 29.73 -2.41
N TYR A 173 19.18 31.02 -2.45
CA TYR A 173 18.19 31.55 -3.38
C TYR A 173 18.86 32.30 -4.54
N ASN A 174 18.28 32.20 -5.72
CA ASN A 174 18.59 33.07 -6.84
C ASN A 174 18.01 34.47 -6.55
N PRO A 175 18.83 35.54 -6.53
CA PRO A 175 18.38 36.87 -6.15
C PRO A 175 17.41 37.49 -7.17
N SER A 176 17.46 37.09 -8.44
CA SER A 176 16.63 37.65 -9.51
C SER A 176 15.19 37.12 -9.48
N PHE A 177 14.97 35.90 -8.99
CA PHE A 177 13.66 35.25 -9.01
C PHE A 177 13.11 34.92 -7.62
N THR A 178 13.92 35.12 -6.57
CA THR A 178 13.61 34.67 -5.21
C THR A 178 13.17 33.19 -5.18
N LYS A 179 13.83 32.35 -5.99
CA LYS A 179 13.59 30.89 -6.05
C LYS A 179 14.86 30.14 -5.63
N PRO A 180 14.77 28.91 -5.10
CA PRO A 180 15.95 28.14 -4.68
C PRO A 180 16.92 27.89 -5.85
N ALA A 181 18.19 28.28 -5.70
CA ALA A 181 19.27 27.92 -6.62
C ALA A 181 19.99 26.63 -6.19
N ASN A 182 20.07 26.38 -4.87
CA ASN A 182 20.70 25.20 -4.31
C ASN A 182 20.00 24.80 -3.01
N VAL A 183 19.65 23.53 -2.87
CA VAL A 183 19.21 22.91 -1.62
C VAL A 183 20.20 21.80 -1.26
N SER A 184 20.91 21.97 -0.15
CA SER A 184 21.96 21.04 0.29
C SER A 184 21.71 20.54 1.70
N VAL A 185 21.94 19.24 1.91
CA VAL A 185 21.83 18.57 3.21
C VAL A 185 23.21 18.17 3.69
N TYR A 186 23.47 18.40 4.97
CA TYR A 186 24.71 18.06 5.65
C TYR A 186 24.41 17.17 6.86
N ALA A 187 25.28 16.21 7.13
CA ALA A 187 25.28 15.53 8.42
C ALA A 187 25.74 16.52 9.52
N GLY A 188 25.07 16.51 10.66
CA GLY A 188 25.45 17.36 11.79
C GLY A 188 25.24 18.86 11.58
N SER A 189 26.17 19.66 12.11
CA SER A 189 26.07 21.13 12.22
C SER A 189 26.18 21.91 10.90
N GLY A 190 26.43 21.24 9.77
CA GLY A 190 26.53 21.89 8.46
C GLY A 190 27.94 22.27 8.02
N THR A 191 28.96 21.59 8.55
CA THR A 191 30.37 21.71 8.14
C THR A 191 30.76 20.62 7.12
N GLY A 192 31.71 20.91 6.24
CA GLY A 192 32.20 19.95 5.23
C GLY A 192 31.37 19.91 3.95
N SER A 193 31.50 18.84 3.17
CA SER A 193 30.74 18.64 1.93
C SER A 193 29.30 18.20 2.21
N PRO A 194 28.31 18.61 1.38
CA PRO A 194 26.95 18.13 1.52
C PRO A 194 26.87 16.64 1.21
N ILE A 195 26.03 15.91 1.97
CA ILE A 195 25.72 14.50 1.74
C ILE A 195 24.61 14.32 0.70
N SER A 196 23.87 15.38 0.40
CA SER A 196 22.93 15.47 -0.73
C SER A 196 22.82 16.93 -1.18
N SER A 197 22.66 17.15 -2.48
CA SER A 197 22.53 18.48 -3.05
C SER A 197 21.65 18.46 -4.30
N THR A 198 20.75 19.43 -4.42
CA THR A 198 19.97 19.69 -5.63
C THR A 198 20.24 21.11 -6.10
N LEU A 199 20.67 21.25 -7.35
CA LEU A 199 20.94 22.52 -8.00
C LEU A 199 19.84 22.82 -9.02
N TYR A 200 19.44 24.09 -9.10
CA TYR A 200 18.45 24.59 -10.03
C TYR A 200 19.07 25.70 -10.87
N THR A 201 19.02 25.52 -12.19
CA THR A 201 19.36 26.57 -13.16
C THR A 201 18.09 27.03 -13.86
N TYR A 202 18.03 28.32 -14.15
CA TYR A 202 16.85 28.99 -14.69
C TYR A 202 17.16 29.63 -16.04
N ASP A 203 16.17 29.65 -16.91
CA ASP A 203 16.15 30.45 -18.15
C ASP A 203 17.35 30.24 -19.11
N GLU A 204 17.90 29.03 -19.20
CA GLU A 204 19.01 28.68 -20.13
C GLU A 204 18.56 28.54 -21.60
N TYR A 205 17.89 29.57 -22.14
CA TYR A 205 17.25 29.51 -23.46
C TYR A 205 18.21 29.53 -24.65
N SER A 206 19.50 29.76 -24.43
CA SER A 206 20.57 29.63 -25.45
C SER A 206 21.18 28.23 -25.50
N ALA A 207 20.83 27.34 -24.57
CA ALA A 207 21.30 25.97 -24.55
C ALA A 207 20.60 25.10 -25.61
N SER A 208 21.05 23.86 -25.76
CA SER A 208 20.48 22.88 -26.70
C SER A 208 20.27 21.53 -26.03
N TYR A 209 19.58 21.52 -24.88
CA TYR A 209 19.33 20.30 -24.10
C TYR A 209 18.12 19.50 -24.59
N CYS A 210 17.11 20.20 -25.10
CA CYS A 210 15.93 19.60 -25.74
C CYS A 210 16.32 18.71 -26.92
N LYS A 211 15.50 17.69 -27.18
CA LYS A 211 15.74 16.66 -28.19
C LYS A 211 14.78 16.81 -29.37
N ASN A 212 15.16 16.18 -30.48
CA ASN A 212 14.33 16.05 -31.69
C ASN A 212 13.89 17.41 -32.27
N GLY A 213 14.76 18.43 -32.21
CA GLY A 213 14.52 19.75 -32.79
C GLY A 213 13.61 20.67 -31.97
N VAL A 214 13.20 20.27 -30.77
CA VAL A 214 12.44 21.14 -29.86
C VAL A 214 13.36 22.26 -29.33
N PRO A 215 12.96 23.55 -29.37
CA PRO A 215 13.75 24.63 -28.79
C PRO A 215 13.62 24.69 -27.26
N MET A 216 14.63 25.24 -26.56
CA MET A 216 14.56 25.52 -25.13
C MET A 216 13.41 26.49 -24.76
N LEU A 217 13.11 27.43 -25.66
CA LEU A 217 11.94 28.33 -25.60
C LEU A 217 11.20 28.30 -26.95
N ALA A 218 10.10 27.58 -27.02
CA ALA A 218 9.21 27.58 -28.17
C ALA A 218 8.44 28.91 -28.22
N SER A 219 8.47 29.58 -29.38
CA SER A 219 7.68 30.79 -29.59
C SER A 219 6.23 30.41 -29.83
N PHE A 220 5.33 30.95 -29.01
CA PHE A 220 3.89 30.85 -29.19
C PHE A 220 3.27 32.25 -29.11
N THR A 221 2.30 32.54 -29.99
CA THR A 221 1.63 33.84 -30.09
C THR A 221 0.12 33.65 -30.29
N GLY A 222 -0.68 34.62 -29.85
CA GLY A 222 -2.13 34.63 -30.02
C GLY A 222 -2.90 33.89 -28.93
N ALA A 223 -2.24 33.49 -27.84
CA ALA A 223 -2.93 33.00 -26.66
C ALA A 223 -3.77 34.12 -26.04
N TYR A 224 -5.03 33.83 -25.76
CA TYR A 224 -5.96 34.80 -25.19
C TYR A 224 -5.43 35.34 -23.84
N GLY A 225 -5.32 36.66 -23.74
CA GLY A 225 -4.84 37.34 -22.54
C GLY A 225 -3.32 37.39 -22.37
N HIS A 226 -2.54 36.85 -23.32
CA HIS A 226 -1.08 36.95 -23.31
C HIS A 226 -0.61 38.22 -24.05
N ASP A 227 0.37 38.92 -23.48
CA ASP A 227 1.03 40.07 -24.10
C ASP A 227 2.27 39.61 -24.88
N ASP A 228 2.05 39.25 -26.15
CA ASP A 228 3.10 38.79 -27.06
C ASP A 228 4.12 39.88 -27.41
N THR A 229 3.76 41.16 -27.23
CA THR A 229 4.63 42.29 -27.60
C THR A 229 5.76 42.44 -26.59
N ASN A 230 5.43 42.41 -25.30
CA ASN A 230 6.42 42.61 -24.23
C ASN A 230 6.97 41.27 -23.70
N PHE A 231 6.20 40.19 -23.79
CA PHE A 231 6.55 38.88 -23.24
C PHE A 231 6.59 37.77 -24.29
N GLY A 232 6.96 38.12 -25.53
CA GLY A 232 7.27 37.15 -26.60
C GLY A 232 8.62 36.44 -26.41
N ALA A 233 9.10 35.75 -27.46
CA ALA A 233 10.32 34.92 -27.39
C ALA A 233 11.62 35.70 -27.11
N SER A 234 11.62 37.03 -27.28
CA SER A 234 12.75 37.91 -26.92
C SER A 234 12.90 38.11 -25.41
N TYR A 235 11.81 37.99 -24.63
CA TYR A 235 11.85 38.10 -23.18
C TYR A 235 12.38 36.80 -22.56
N LYS A 236 13.60 36.85 -22.01
CA LYS A 236 14.33 35.69 -21.49
C LYS A 236 14.32 35.57 -19.95
N SER A 237 13.82 36.55 -19.21
CA SER A 237 13.86 36.54 -17.72
C SER A 237 12.52 36.08 -17.13
N ARG A 238 12.24 34.77 -17.18
CA ARG A 238 10.94 34.16 -16.85
C ARG A 238 10.93 33.39 -15.53
N GLY A 239 12.10 33.01 -15.02
CA GLY A 239 12.25 32.19 -13.82
C GLY A 239 11.77 30.74 -14.03
N ASN A 240 11.84 30.23 -15.26
CA ASN A 240 11.55 28.83 -15.58
C ASN A 240 12.76 27.97 -15.22
N VAL A 241 12.54 26.86 -14.52
CA VAL A 241 13.63 25.93 -14.17
C VAL A 241 14.03 25.15 -15.42
N THR A 242 15.18 25.41 -16.02
CA THR A 242 15.62 24.72 -17.24
C THR A 242 16.44 23.47 -16.96
N THR A 243 17.15 23.44 -15.82
CA THR A 243 18.01 22.32 -15.44
C THR A 243 17.86 22.02 -13.95
N ILE A 244 17.72 20.74 -13.61
CA ILE A 244 17.79 20.24 -12.25
C ILE A 244 18.92 19.22 -12.17
N GLN A 245 19.88 19.44 -11.29
CA GLN A 245 20.96 18.50 -11.02
C GLN A 245 20.82 17.96 -9.61
N ARG A 246 20.87 16.63 -9.44
CA ARG A 246 20.82 15.98 -8.12
C ARG A 246 22.10 15.18 -7.89
N LEU A 247 22.78 15.45 -6.78
CA LEU A 247 24.08 14.83 -6.45
C LEU A 247 23.93 13.32 -6.32
N ILE A 248 24.74 12.56 -7.06
CA ILE A 248 24.86 11.10 -6.94
C ILE A 248 25.95 10.77 -5.92
N SER A 249 27.19 11.21 -6.17
CA SER A 249 28.31 11.03 -5.26
C SER A 249 29.47 11.93 -5.68
N GLY A 250 30.28 12.40 -4.73
CA GLY A 250 31.43 13.27 -5.03
C GLY A 250 31.02 14.52 -5.82
N THR A 251 31.38 14.58 -7.11
CA THR A 251 31.02 15.65 -8.04
C THR A 251 30.08 15.20 -9.16
N ALA A 252 29.59 13.97 -9.13
CA ALA A 252 28.70 13.41 -10.15
C ALA A 252 27.23 13.74 -9.85
N TYR A 253 26.50 14.21 -10.85
CA TYR A 253 25.09 14.59 -10.74
C TYR A 253 24.21 13.85 -11.77
N SER A 254 23.02 13.47 -11.35
CA SER A 254 21.91 13.14 -12.25
C SER A 254 21.29 14.46 -12.73
N THR A 255 21.29 14.71 -14.04
CA THR A 255 20.87 15.98 -14.62
C THR A 255 19.62 15.78 -15.47
N THR A 256 18.55 16.54 -15.21
CA THR A 256 17.33 16.53 -16.04
C THR A 256 17.04 17.93 -16.57
N HIS A 257 16.50 18.02 -17.78
CA HIS A 257 16.20 19.30 -18.42
C HIS A 257 14.71 19.48 -18.67
N MET A 258 14.28 20.74 -18.72
CA MET A 258 12.93 21.16 -19.08
C MET A 258 12.98 22.25 -20.14
N CYS A 259 12.14 22.08 -21.15
CA CYS A 259 11.94 22.99 -22.27
C CYS A 259 10.59 23.65 -22.10
N TYR A 260 10.48 24.92 -22.51
CA TYR A 260 9.28 25.72 -22.26
C TYR A 260 8.76 26.37 -23.55
N ASP A 261 7.52 26.83 -23.52
CA ASP A 261 7.01 27.83 -24.46
C ASP A 261 7.04 29.25 -23.83
N THR A 262 6.68 30.27 -24.62
CA THR A 262 6.57 31.67 -24.18
C THR A 262 5.45 31.91 -23.17
N LEU A 263 4.55 30.95 -22.93
CA LEU A 263 3.50 31.02 -21.91
C LEU A 263 3.97 30.43 -20.58
N GLY A 264 5.12 29.75 -20.56
CA GLY A 264 5.66 29.08 -19.38
C GLY A 264 5.22 27.63 -19.23
N ASN A 265 4.55 27.06 -20.22
CA ASN A 265 4.23 25.63 -20.24
C ASN A 265 5.48 24.80 -20.50
N VAL A 266 5.57 23.61 -19.90
CA VAL A 266 6.66 22.67 -20.18
C VAL A 266 6.34 21.95 -21.49
N THR A 267 7.10 22.18 -22.54
CA THR A 267 6.90 21.54 -23.86
C THR A 267 7.64 20.22 -23.99
N GLN A 268 8.73 20.03 -23.23
CA GLN A 268 9.47 18.79 -23.18
C GLN A 268 10.22 18.66 -21.85
N THR A 269 10.28 17.45 -21.34
CA THR A 269 11.23 17.04 -20.29
C THR A 269 12.25 16.10 -20.90
N VAL A 270 13.51 16.20 -20.50
CA VAL A 270 14.57 15.28 -20.91
C VAL A 270 15.17 14.66 -19.65
N ASP A 271 15.12 13.34 -19.57
CA ASP A 271 15.66 12.59 -18.45
C ASP A 271 17.20 12.58 -18.44
N ALA A 272 17.80 12.00 -17.41
CA ALA A 272 19.26 12.01 -17.21
C ALA A 272 20.02 11.07 -18.15
N ASN A 273 19.34 10.15 -18.84
CA ASN A 273 19.90 9.37 -19.94
C ASN A 273 19.64 10.05 -21.31
N GLY A 274 19.00 11.22 -21.34
CA GLY A 274 18.75 12.00 -22.55
C GLY A 274 17.47 11.63 -23.30
N ASN A 275 16.57 10.85 -22.71
CA ASN A 275 15.30 10.46 -23.34
C ASN A 275 14.23 11.55 -23.12
N PRO A 276 13.54 12.02 -24.18
CA PRO A 276 12.55 13.08 -24.07
C PRO A 276 11.14 12.55 -23.78
N THR A 277 10.35 13.32 -23.03
CA THR A 277 8.87 13.25 -23.03
C THR A 277 8.34 14.61 -23.41
N SER A 278 7.56 14.68 -24.48
CA SER A 278 7.02 15.92 -25.04
C SER A 278 5.57 16.13 -24.65
N PHE A 279 5.17 17.39 -24.51
CA PHE A 279 3.84 17.83 -24.12
C PHE A 279 3.30 18.79 -25.17
N ASP A 280 2.15 18.46 -25.72
CA ASP A 280 1.38 19.29 -26.63
C ASP A 280 0.19 19.90 -25.89
N TYR A 281 -0.12 21.14 -26.23
CA TYR A 281 -1.15 21.97 -25.60
C TYR A 281 -2.20 22.45 -26.62
N SER A 282 -2.22 21.86 -27.82
CA SER A 282 -3.19 22.20 -28.85
C SER A 282 -4.60 21.98 -28.33
N GLU A 283 -5.49 22.93 -28.58
CA GLU A 283 -6.86 22.92 -28.06
C GLU A 283 -7.62 21.64 -28.42
N ASN A 284 -8.21 20.99 -27.42
CA ASN A 284 -9.01 19.79 -27.60
C ASN A 284 -10.19 19.78 -26.62
N TRP A 285 -11.01 20.85 -26.70
CA TRP A 285 -12.19 21.02 -25.88
C TRP A 285 -13.30 20.07 -26.28
N ALA A 286 -13.98 19.51 -25.28
CA ALA A 286 -15.13 18.63 -25.48
C ALA A 286 -16.44 19.40 -25.79
N ASP A 287 -16.47 20.70 -25.50
CA ASP A 287 -17.60 21.60 -25.70
C ASP A 287 -17.08 23.02 -26.01
N THR A 288 -17.98 23.98 -26.24
CA THR A 288 -17.62 25.39 -26.52
C THR A 288 -18.42 26.38 -25.67
N TYR A 289 -18.95 25.95 -24.52
CA TYR A 289 -19.93 26.74 -23.76
C TYR A 289 -19.29 27.93 -23.02
N CYS A 290 -18.19 27.68 -22.28
CA CYS A 290 -17.47 28.74 -21.57
C CYS A 290 -16.28 29.30 -22.36
N ILE A 291 -15.73 28.52 -23.29
CA ILE A 291 -14.62 28.93 -24.15
C ILE A 291 -15.11 28.81 -25.60
N PRO A 292 -15.28 29.93 -26.33
CA PRO A 292 -15.74 29.90 -27.72
C PRO A 292 -14.83 29.05 -28.62
N ALA A 293 -15.44 28.41 -29.62
CA ALA A 293 -14.70 27.65 -30.62
C ALA A 293 -13.58 28.48 -31.27
N GLY A 294 -12.38 27.91 -31.36
CA GLY A 294 -11.22 28.60 -31.94
C GLY A 294 -10.49 29.54 -30.98
N THR A 295 -10.94 29.70 -29.73
CA THR A 295 -10.17 30.44 -28.71
C THR A 295 -8.92 29.66 -28.36
N ILE A 296 -7.76 30.28 -28.54
CA ILE A 296 -6.46 29.70 -28.22
C ILE A 296 -6.12 30.06 -26.76
N THR A 297 -6.06 29.06 -25.90
CA THR A 297 -5.76 29.19 -24.46
C THR A 297 -4.42 28.58 -24.08
N HIS A 298 -4.00 27.51 -24.78
CA HIS A 298 -2.81 26.69 -24.55
C HIS A 298 -2.62 26.29 -23.07
N SER A 299 -3.73 26.12 -22.35
CA SER A 299 -3.72 26.06 -20.88
C SER A 299 -3.49 24.65 -20.31
N PHE A 300 -3.84 23.60 -21.08
CA PHE A 300 -3.77 22.22 -20.62
C PHE A 300 -3.05 21.34 -21.63
N SER A 301 -2.23 20.41 -21.14
CA SER A 301 -1.61 19.42 -22.01
C SER A 301 -2.68 18.45 -22.53
N THR A 302 -2.83 18.39 -23.84
CA THR A 302 -3.82 17.55 -24.53
C THR A 302 -3.20 16.30 -25.12
N THR A 303 -1.90 16.30 -25.42
CA THR A 303 -1.14 15.10 -25.80
C THR A 303 0.18 15.04 -25.05
N ILE A 304 0.48 13.89 -24.45
CA ILE A 304 1.80 13.57 -23.90
C ILE A 304 2.39 12.46 -24.75
N THR A 305 3.61 12.65 -25.24
CA THR A 305 4.32 11.69 -26.08
C THR A 305 5.61 11.27 -25.39
N ASP A 306 5.74 9.97 -25.11
CA ASP A 306 6.95 9.42 -24.47
C ASP A 306 8.12 9.27 -25.46
N ALA A 307 9.29 8.84 -24.97
CA ALA A 307 10.50 8.73 -25.76
C ALA A 307 10.44 7.67 -26.88
N LEU A 308 9.49 6.72 -26.82
CA LEU A 308 9.25 5.73 -27.87
C LEU A 308 8.10 6.14 -28.80
N GLY A 309 7.51 7.33 -28.58
CA GLY A 309 6.44 7.87 -29.40
C GLY A 309 5.04 7.42 -28.99
N HIS A 310 4.87 6.74 -27.86
CA HIS A 310 3.51 6.40 -27.39
C HIS A 310 2.83 7.65 -26.87
N ARG A 311 1.55 7.82 -27.23
CA ARG A 311 0.79 9.01 -26.87
C ARG A 311 -0.27 8.69 -25.81
N THR A 312 -0.48 9.65 -24.92
CA THR A 312 -1.70 9.75 -24.12
C THR A 312 -2.42 11.03 -24.53
N LYS A 313 -3.67 10.92 -24.96
CA LYS A 313 -4.50 12.06 -25.36
C LYS A 313 -5.60 12.34 -24.34
N LYS A 314 -5.88 13.61 -24.08
CA LYS A 314 -6.94 14.07 -23.20
C LYS A 314 -7.77 15.17 -23.87
N SER A 315 -9.05 15.19 -23.54
CA SER A 315 -9.96 16.31 -23.80
C SER A 315 -10.53 16.81 -22.47
N TYR A 316 -10.96 18.06 -22.45
CA TYR A 316 -11.42 18.74 -21.23
C TYR A 316 -12.74 19.46 -21.48
N PHE A 317 -13.55 19.61 -20.43
CA PHE A 317 -14.72 20.50 -20.45
C PHE A 317 -14.28 21.96 -20.29
N THR A 318 -14.89 22.89 -21.03
CA THR A 318 -14.40 24.28 -21.09
C THR A 318 -14.63 25.05 -19.78
N CYS A 319 -15.74 24.79 -19.10
CA CYS A 319 -16.11 25.53 -17.89
C CYS A 319 -15.38 25.07 -16.63
N THR A 320 -15.23 23.76 -16.47
CA THR A 320 -14.70 23.16 -15.24
C THR A 320 -13.23 22.74 -15.39
N THR A 321 -12.72 22.65 -16.62
CA THR A 321 -11.39 22.14 -16.94
C THR A 321 -11.16 20.69 -16.49
N LEU A 322 -12.24 19.98 -16.17
CA LEU A 322 -12.17 18.57 -15.80
C LEU A 322 -11.97 17.70 -17.05
N PRO A 323 -11.22 16.58 -16.95
CA PRO A 323 -11.02 15.66 -18.07
C PRO A 323 -12.35 15.07 -18.54
N GLN A 324 -12.64 15.18 -19.84
CA GLN A 324 -13.82 14.57 -20.45
C GLN A 324 -13.50 13.19 -21.02
N SER A 325 -12.34 13.03 -21.66
CA SER A 325 -11.87 11.72 -22.13
C SER A 325 -10.36 11.57 -21.97
N GLN A 326 -9.91 10.32 -21.92
CA GLN A 326 -8.51 9.96 -21.95
C GLN A 326 -8.30 8.71 -22.80
N LYS A 327 -7.37 8.78 -23.75
CA LYS A 327 -6.98 7.68 -24.64
C LYS A 327 -5.51 7.36 -24.45
N ASP A 328 -5.17 6.08 -24.36
CA ASP A 328 -3.79 5.62 -24.49
C ASP A 328 -3.44 5.28 -25.94
N GLU A 329 -2.17 4.93 -26.21
CA GLU A 329 -1.72 4.64 -27.58
C GLU A 329 -2.46 3.46 -28.22
N ASN A 330 -2.90 2.47 -27.44
CA ASN A 330 -3.68 1.35 -27.97
C ASN A 330 -5.07 1.82 -28.42
N ASP A 331 -5.71 2.70 -27.64
CA ASP A 331 -7.00 3.30 -27.99
C ASP A 331 -6.88 4.23 -29.21
N ILE A 332 -5.80 5.01 -29.29
CA ILE A 332 -5.55 5.93 -30.41
C ILE A 332 -5.39 5.14 -31.71
N GLN A 333 -4.57 4.09 -31.72
CA GLN A 333 -4.35 3.27 -32.92
C GLN A 333 -5.59 2.50 -33.34
N ALA A 334 -6.39 2.06 -32.38
CA ALA A 334 -7.65 1.35 -32.64
C ALA A 334 -8.86 2.27 -32.86
N GLY A 335 -8.68 3.60 -32.86
CA GLY A 335 -9.77 4.57 -33.10
C GLY A 335 -10.84 4.59 -32.00
N ARG A 336 -10.51 4.19 -30.77
CA ARG A 336 -11.48 4.09 -29.66
C ARG A 336 -11.68 5.42 -28.95
N ASN A 337 -12.74 5.52 -28.18
CA ASN A 337 -13.03 6.70 -27.35
C ASN A 337 -12.17 6.78 -26.08
N GLY A 338 -11.46 5.71 -25.72
CA GLY A 338 -10.75 5.63 -24.45
C GLY A 338 -11.72 5.61 -23.27
N SER A 339 -11.25 6.04 -22.11
CA SER A 339 -12.12 6.26 -20.95
C SER A 339 -12.80 7.64 -21.05
N THR A 340 -14.09 7.70 -20.75
CA THR A 340 -14.85 8.96 -20.73
C THR A 340 -15.47 9.21 -19.35
N TYR A 341 -15.61 10.49 -19.01
CA TYR A 341 -16.03 10.93 -17.68
C TYR A 341 -17.17 11.93 -17.78
N THR A 342 -18.13 11.82 -16.85
CA THR A 342 -19.14 12.86 -16.59
C THR A 342 -19.07 13.29 -15.14
N TYR A 343 -19.54 14.50 -14.86
CA TYR A 343 -19.48 15.13 -13.54
C TYR A 343 -20.81 15.77 -13.19
N ASP A 344 -21.05 15.96 -11.90
CA ASP A 344 -22.11 16.83 -11.41
C ASP A 344 -21.70 18.32 -11.46
N LEU A 345 -22.60 19.20 -11.04
CA LEU A 345 -22.36 20.65 -10.98
C LEU A 345 -21.26 21.06 -9.99
N TYR A 346 -20.85 20.17 -9.08
CA TYR A 346 -19.77 20.39 -8.12
C TYR A 346 -18.43 19.81 -8.62
N GLY A 347 -18.38 19.29 -9.85
CA GLY A 347 -17.18 18.71 -10.45
C GLY A 347 -16.84 17.32 -9.92
N ARG A 348 -17.77 16.62 -9.27
CA ARG A 348 -17.56 15.26 -8.76
C ARG A 348 -17.92 14.23 -9.83
N PRO A 349 -17.16 13.14 -9.99
CA PRO A 349 -17.45 12.13 -11.01
C PRO A 349 -18.81 11.46 -10.81
N LEU A 350 -19.60 11.37 -11.89
CA LEU A 350 -20.89 10.67 -11.94
C LEU A 350 -20.79 9.36 -12.72
N VAL A 351 -20.15 9.35 -13.89
CA VAL A 351 -19.98 8.15 -14.71
C VAL A 351 -18.56 8.11 -15.26
N THR A 352 -17.95 6.93 -15.20
CA THR A 352 -16.74 6.57 -15.94
C THR A 352 -17.06 5.40 -16.85
N ASN A 353 -16.98 5.61 -18.16
CA ASN A 353 -17.05 4.53 -19.15
C ASN A 353 -15.64 4.09 -19.51
N TYR A 354 -15.42 2.78 -19.60
CA TYR A 354 -14.13 2.19 -19.95
C TYR A 354 -14.14 1.64 -21.38
N PRO A 355 -12.98 1.51 -22.04
CA PRO A 355 -12.88 0.97 -23.40
C PRO A 355 -13.39 -0.47 -23.57
N ASP A 356 -13.43 -1.25 -22.49
CA ASP A 356 -13.97 -2.63 -22.46
C ASP A 356 -15.50 -2.69 -22.41
N GLY A 357 -16.19 -1.54 -22.42
CA GLY A 357 -17.63 -1.43 -22.18
C GLY A 357 -18.01 -1.49 -20.69
N GLY A 358 -17.03 -1.59 -19.79
CA GLY A 358 -17.22 -1.44 -18.37
C GLY A 358 -17.71 -0.04 -18.01
N GLN A 359 -18.42 0.05 -16.88
CA GLN A 359 -18.89 1.33 -16.36
C GLN A 359 -18.77 1.36 -14.84
N THR A 360 -18.37 2.51 -14.32
CA THR A 360 -18.57 2.87 -12.91
C THR A 360 -19.46 4.10 -12.85
N SER A 361 -20.59 4.01 -12.15
CA SER A 361 -21.44 5.16 -11.88
C SER A 361 -21.48 5.47 -10.39
N ILE A 362 -21.56 6.74 -10.05
CA ILE A 362 -21.66 7.26 -8.69
C ILE A 362 -22.85 8.20 -8.64
N CYS A 363 -23.72 7.98 -7.67
CA CYS A 363 -24.79 8.91 -7.35
C CYS A 363 -24.49 9.55 -5.97
N TYR A 364 -24.85 10.82 -5.80
CA TYR A 364 -24.68 11.57 -4.55
C TYR A 364 -26.04 12.05 -4.06
N SER A 365 -26.42 11.67 -2.84
CA SER A 365 -27.71 12.04 -2.25
C SER A 365 -27.98 13.54 -2.18
N HIS A 366 -26.93 14.37 -2.09
CA HIS A 366 -27.06 15.83 -1.97
C HIS A 366 -26.96 16.57 -3.31
N ASP A 367 -26.83 15.87 -4.43
CA ASP A 367 -26.84 16.48 -5.75
C ASP A 367 -28.26 16.41 -6.35
N PRO A 368 -28.97 17.54 -6.54
CA PRO A 368 -30.31 17.58 -7.13
C PRO A 368 -30.40 16.96 -8.54
N GLY A 369 -29.28 16.91 -9.27
CA GLY A 369 -29.20 16.26 -10.59
C GLY A 369 -28.98 14.75 -10.53
N SER A 370 -28.79 14.18 -9.34
CA SER A 370 -28.44 12.77 -9.18
C SER A 370 -29.66 11.86 -9.06
N SER A 371 -29.55 10.63 -9.58
CA SER A 371 -30.61 9.62 -9.52
C SER A 371 -30.97 9.16 -8.10
N CYS A 372 -30.12 9.44 -7.11
CA CYS A 372 -30.38 9.13 -5.70
C CYS A 372 -30.52 10.38 -4.82
N TYR A 373 -30.84 11.53 -5.41
CA TYR A 373 -31.07 12.77 -4.69
C TYR A 373 -32.12 12.60 -3.59
N THR A 374 -31.79 13.09 -2.39
CA THR A 374 -32.70 13.23 -1.27
C THR A 374 -32.22 14.32 -0.34
N SER A 375 -33.15 15.13 0.17
CA SER A 375 -32.86 16.10 1.23
C SER A 375 -32.76 15.47 2.62
N SER A 376 -32.99 14.15 2.73
CA SER A 376 -32.90 13.43 4.00
C SER A 376 -31.45 13.22 4.44
N LEU A 377 -31.20 13.44 5.73
CA LEU A 377 -29.95 13.06 6.38
C LEU A 377 -30.04 11.61 6.87
N PRO A 378 -28.92 10.88 6.97
CA PRO A 378 -27.55 11.29 6.66
C PRO A 378 -27.18 11.30 5.15
N PRO A 379 -26.20 12.12 4.72
CA PRO A 379 -25.62 12.03 3.38
C PRO A 379 -25.13 10.63 3.03
N PHE A 380 -25.30 10.25 1.78
CA PHE A 380 -24.67 9.07 1.22
C PHE A 380 -24.29 9.23 -0.26
N SER A 381 -23.42 8.35 -0.73
CA SER A 381 -23.14 8.12 -2.15
C SER A 381 -23.27 6.63 -2.48
N THR A 382 -23.82 6.30 -3.63
CA THR A 382 -23.87 4.91 -4.13
C THR A 382 -22.97 4.77 -5.35
N THR A 383 -22.09 3.79 -5.33
CA THR A 383 -21.24 3.40 -6.47
C THR A 383 -21.76 2.11 -7.07
N SER A 384 -22.01 2.10 -8.38
CA SER A 384 -22.35 0.91 -9.16
C SER A 384 -21.22 0.57 -10.13
N GLN A 385 -20.80 -0.69 -10.16
CA GLN A 385 -19.77 -1.19 -11.07
C GLN A 385 -20.34 -2.31 -11.93
N LEU A 386 -20.43 -2.08 -13.24
CA LEU A 386 -20.94 -3.05 -14.19
C LEU A 386 -20.00 -4.26 -14.25
N MET A 387 -20.54 -5.46 -14.02
CA MET A 387 -19.80 -6.73 -14.07
C MET A 387 -20.01 -7.45 -15.39
N THR A 388 -21.26 -7.52 -15.83
CA THR A 388 -21.71 -8.10 -17.11
C THR A 388 -22.83 -7.21 -17.65
N GLY A 389 -23.40 -7.52 -18.81
CA GLY A 389 -24.55 -6.78 -19.33
C GLY A 389 -25.80 -6.76 -18.43
N SER A 390 -25.85 -7.62 -17.39
CA SER A 390 -27.01 -7.76 -16.49
C SER A 390 -26.68 -7.72 -15.00
N LEU A 391 -25.40 -7.78 -14.61
CA LEU A 391 -24.96 -7.78 -13.21
C LEU A 391 -24.11 -6.55 -12.91
N ALA A 392 -24.37 -5.90 -11.78
CA ALA A 392 -23.58 -4.81 -11.27
C ALA A 392 -23.37 -4.93 -9.75
N ARG A 393 -22.18 -4.54 -9.29
CA ARG A 393 -21.85 -4.47 -7.86
C ARG A 393 -22.17 -3.08 -7.33
N ASN A 394 -23.04 -2.99 -6.34
CA ASN A 394 -23.53 -1.73 -5.77
C ASN A 394 -23.07 -1.57 -4.32
N THR A 395 -22.38 -0.47 -4.03
CA THR A 395 -21.95 -0.12 -2.68
C THR A 395 -22.43 1.27 -2.29
N LYS A 396 -23.07 1.39 -1.14
CA LYS A 396 -23.50 2.69 -0.57
C LYS A 396 -22.56 3.08 0.58
N THR A 397 -22.14 4.34 0.61
CA THR A 397 -21.33 4.91 1.68
C THR A 397 -22.13 6.02 2.34
N VAL A 398 -22.44 5.86 3.62
CA VAL A 398 -23.16 6.83 4.45
C VAL A 398 -22.16 7.65 5.24
N LEU A 399 -22.39 8.96 5.28
CA LEU A 399 -21.53 9.95 5.90
C LEU A 399 -22.27 10.67 7.03
N ASP A 400 -21.57 11.13 8.05
CA ASP A 400 -22.11 12.12 8.99
C ASP A 400 -22.04 13.55 8.44
N GLY A 401 -22.50 14.52 9.24
CA GLY A 401 -22.48 15.94 8.89
C GLY A 401 -21.06 16.55 8.74
N LEU A 402 -20.01 15.84 9.14
CA LEU A 402 -18.60 16.23 8.94
C LEU A 402 -17.98 15.52 7.73
N GLY A 403 -18.76 14.74 6.96
CA GLY A 403 -18.29 13.99 5.80
C GLY A 403 -17.50 12.72 6.15
N ARG A 404 -17.56 12.24 7.39
CA ARG A 404 -16.88 11.01 7.81
C ARG A 404 -17.78 9.80 7.57
N VAL A 405 -17.22 8.68 7.15
CA VAL A 405 -17.98 7.45 6.86
C VAL A 405 -18.52 6.85 8.16
N THR A 406 -19.84 6.77 8.30
CA THR A 406 -20.51 6.13 9.44
C THR A 406 -20.99 4.72 9.11
N GLN A 407 -21.23 4.44 7.83
CA GLN A 407 -21.63 3.11 7.40
C GLN A 407 -21.26 2.85 5.94
N THR A 408 -20.80 1.64 5.63
CA THR A 408 -20.73 1.14 4.24
C THR A 408 -21.70 -0.02 4.06
N GLN A 409 -22.35 -0.09 2.90
CA GLN A 409 -23.34 -1.10 2.57
C GLN A 409 -23.01 -1.77 1.23
N LEU A 410 -22.97 -3.10 1.17
CA LEU A 410 -23.00 -3.85 -0.09
C LEU A 410 -24.45 -4.19 -0.44
N THR A 411 -25.11 -3.32 -1.21
CA THR A 411 -26.56 -3.42 -1.45
C THR A 411 -26.93 -4.44 -2.52
N SER A 412 -25.93 -4.95 -3.26
CA SER A 412 -26.11 -5.93 -4.32
C SER A 412 -25.79 -7.38 -3.92
N ASP A 413 -25.56 -7.67 -2.63
CA ASP A 413 -25.44 -9.06 -2.18
C ASP A 413 -26.83 -9.73 -2.18
N PRO A 414 -27.05 -10.81 -2.96
CA PRO A 414 -28.34 -11.51 -2.97
C PRO A 414 -28.72 -12.16 -1.64
N GLN A 415 -27.76 -12.41 -0.75
CA GLN A 415 -28.00 -12.99 0.58
C GLN A 415 -28.52 -11.94 1.59
N GLY A 416 -28.57 -10.66 1.20
CA GLY A 416 -28.99 -9.53 2.03
C GLY A 416 -27.91 -8.45 2.08
N VAL A 417 -28.31 -7.21 2.36
CA VAL A 417 -27.36 -6.08 2.44
C VAL A 417 -26.34 -6.30 3.55
N ASP A 418 -25.05 -6.23 3.22
CA ASP A 418 -23.97 -6.28 4.21
C ASP A 418 -23.63 -4.87 4.68
N TYR A 419 -23.72 -4.63 5.98
CA TYR A 419 -23.42 -3.35 6.64
C TYR A 419 -22.08 -3.42 7.36
N THR A 420 -21.35 -2.31 7.38
CA THR A 420 -20.20 -2.10 8.27
C THR A 420 -20.35 -0.72 8.86
N ASP A 421 -20.41 -0.65 10.18
CA ASP A 421 -20.65 0.58 10.93
C ASP A 421 -19.34 1.09 11.49
N THR A 422 -19.18 2.41 11.48
CA THR A 422 -18.07 3.11 12.11
C THR A 422 -18.63 4.23 12.96
N THR A 423 -18.30 4.21 14.24
CA THR A 423 -18.61 5.33 15.13
C THR A 423 -17.35 6.12 15.41
N TYR A 424 -17.53 7.39 15.76
CA TYR A 424 -16.45 8.28 16.10
C TYR A 424 -16.65 8.82 17.51
N ASP A 425 -15.55 9.01 18.23
CA ASP A 425 -15.59 9.77 19.47
C ASP A 425 -15.77 11.27 19.19
N ALA A 426 -15.86 12.06 20.25
CA ALA A 426 -16.03 13.51 20.16
C ALA A 426 -14.85 14.24 19.47
N PHE A 427 -13.68 13.59 19.29
CA PHE A 427 -12.53 14.12 18.52
C PHE A 427 -12.56 13.73 17.06
N GLY A 428 -13.52 12.90 16.65
CA GLY A 428 -13.54 12.32 15.31
C GLY A 428 -12.53 11.21 15.08
N ARG A 429 -12.01 10.62 16.15
CA ARG A 429 -11.24 9.37 16.07
C ARG A 429 -12.23 8.22 16.04
N VAL A 430 -11.87 7.13 15.37
CA VAL A 430 -12.73 5.94 15.28
C VAL A 430 -12.91 5.35 16.69
N ALA A 431 -14.13 5.32 17.21
CA ALA A 431 -14.44 4.74 18.51
C ALA A 431 -14.77 3.25 18.38
N THR A 432 -15.61 2.88 17.41
CA THR A 432 -15.95 1.50 17.13
C THR A 432 -16.01 1.20 15.64
N VAL A 433 -15.73 -0.05 15.27
CA VAL A 433 -15.96 -0.60 13.93
C VAL A 433 -16.64 -1.95 14.08
N SER A 434 -17.80 -2.16 13.46
CA SER A 434 -18.43 -3.48 13.40
C SER A 434 -17.78 -4.36 12.33
N ASN A 435 -17.80 -5.68 12.52
CA ASN A 435 -17.58 -6.60 11.42
C ASN A 435 -18.71 -6.43 10.39
N PRO A 436 -18.48 -6.76 9.10
CA PRO A 436 -19.56 -6.78 8.15
C PRO A 436 -20.67 -7.73 8.61
N HIS A 437 -21.89 -7.23 8.70
CA HIS A 437 -23.04 -7.97 9.20
C HIS A 437 -24.25 -7.77 8.31
N ARG A 438 -25.17 -8.73 8.36
CA ARG A 438 -26.55 -8.57 7.92
C ARG A 438 -27.33 -8.41 9.21
N SER A 439 -28.35 -7.54 9.30
CA SER A 439 -29.03 -7.09 10.54
C SER A 439 -29.60 -8.18 11.49
N THR A 440 -29.32 -9.46 11.25
CA THR A 440 -29.53 -10.64 12.08
C THR A 440 -28.28 -10.98 12.88
N SER A 441 -28.40 -11.38 14.15
CA SER A 441 -27.25 -11.82 14.96
C SER A 441 -26.58 -13.09 14.39
N SER A 442 -25.43 -12.93 13.74
CA SER A 442 -24.55 -13.99 13.24
C SER A 442 -23.35 -14.23 14.16
N SER A 443 -22.77 -15.43 14.09
CA SER A 443 -21.51 -15.77 14.79
C SER A 443 -20.31 -14.94 14.33
N THR A 444 -20.39 -14.31 13.15
CA THR A 444 -19.39 -13.38 12.63
C THR A 444 -19.56 -11.95 13.14
N ASP A 445 -20.70 -11.63 13.75
CA ASP A 445 -20.98 -10.26 14.16
C ASP A 445 -20.15 -9.91 15.39
N GLY A 446 -19.69 -8.68 15.42
CA GLY A 446 -18.71 -8.26 16.40
C GLY A 446 -18.38 -6.80 16.25
N THR A 447 -17.94 -6.16 17.32
CA THR A 447 -17.51 -4.77 17.30
C THR A 447 -16.13 -4.65 17.93
N THR A 448 -15.20 -4.06 17.19
CA THR A 448 -13.90 -3.65 17.73
C THR A 448 -14.02 -2.25 18.31
N THR A 449 -13.52 -2.04 19.53
CA THR A 449 -13.55 -0.75 20.21
C THR A 449 -12.13 -0.23 20.41
N TYR A 450 -11.95 1.09 20.27
CA TYR A 450 -10.65 1.76 20.39
C TYR A 450 -10.68 2.75 21.54
N ALA A 451 -9.67 2.70 22.39
CA ALA A 451 -9.39 3.72 23.39
C ALA A 451 -8.10 4.47 23.03
N TYR A 452 -8.06 5.76 23.36
CA TYR A 452 -6.95 6.64 22.98
C TYR A 452 -6.47 7.46 24.17
N ASP A 453 -5.20 7.86 24.13
CA ASP A 453 -4.66 8.90 24.99
C ASP A 453 -4.95 10.32 24.46
N ALA A 454 -4.45 11.32 25.18
CA ALA A 454 -4.62 12.74 24.85
C ALA A 454 -3.93 13.17 23.54
N PHE A 455 -3.03 12.35 23.00
CA PHE A 455 -2.40 12.59 21.70
C PHE A 455 -3.12 11.88 20.55
N GLY A 456 -4.22 11.17 20.82
CA GLY A 456 -4.93 10.39 19.82
C GLY A 456 -4.22 9.10 19.45
N ARG A 457 -3.32 8.60 20.30
CA ARG A 457 -2.65 7.30 20.10
C ARG A 457 -3.47 6.19 20.78
N PRO A 458 -3.67 5.03 20.15
CA PRO A 458 -4.45 3.95 20.76
C PRO A 458 -3.77 3.40 22.01
N THR A 459 -4.45 3.38 23.14
CA THR A 459 -3.98 2.75 24.39
C THR A 459 -4.54 1.34 24.55
N ALA A 460 -5.73 1.09 24.00
CA ALA A 460 -6.36 -0.21 24.01
C ALA A 460 -7.16 -0.45 22.73
N ILE A 461 -7.09 -1.68 22.23
CA ILE A 461 -7.96 -2.19 21.18
C ILE A 461 -8.65 -3.42 21.76
N THR A 462 -9.96 -3.30 21.95
CA THR A 462 -10.81 -4.39 22.44
C THR A 462 -11.45 -5.05 21.24
N ALA A 463 -11.06 -6.29 20.96
CA ALA A 463 -11.62 -7.07 19.87
C ALA A 463 -13.06 -7.55 20.21
N PRO A 464 -13.83 -8.05 19.22
CA PRO A 464 -15.21 -8.49 19.44
C PRO A 464 -15.41 -9.57 20.52
N ASP A 465 -14.39 -10.39 20.78
CA ASP A 465 -14.39 -11.41 21.82
C ASP A 465 -13.90 -10.87 23.18
N THR A 466 -13.78 -9.55 23.34
CA THR A 466 -13.27 -8.83 24.53
C THR A 466 -11.77 -8.95 24.78
N ALA A 467 -11.04 -9.73 23.98
CA ALA A 467 -9.59 -9.82 24.06
C ALA A 467 -8.93 -8.46 23.80
N LEU A 468 -7.93 -8.13 24.61
CA LEU A 468 -7.38 -6.78 24.70
C LEU A 468 -5.95 -6.72 24.17
N THR A 469 -5.70 -5.83 23.21
CA THR A 469 -4.34 -5.40 22.87
C THR A 469 -4.07 -4.06 23.54
N VAL A 470 -3.03 -3.99 24.38
CA VAL A 470 -2.70 -2.78 25.15
C VAL A 470 -1.42 -2.17 24.63
N SER A 471 -1.44 -0.85 24.44
CA SER A 471 -0.25 -0.06 24.12
C SER A 471 0.04 0.93 25.24
N SER A 472 1.30 0.97 25.66
CA SER A 472 1.81 1.98 26.60
C SER A 472 2.88 2.82 25.93
N TYR A 473 2.95 4.09 26.33
CA TYR A 473 3.84 5.08 25.75
C TYR A 473 4.65 5.75 26.86
N SER A 474 5.95 5.86 26.68
CA SER A 474 6.84 6.56 27.62
C SER A 474 8.00 7.18 26.85
N GLY A 475 8.05 8.51 26.81
CA GLY A 475 9.00 9.26 26.00
C GLY A 475 8.96 8.81 24.55
N THR A 476 10.11 8.37 24.04
CA THR A 476 10.23 7.81 22.69
C THR A 476 9.92 6.32 22.56
N THR A 477 9.47 5.67 23.63
CA THR A 477 9.20 4.23 23.65
C THR A 477 7.71 3.92 23.55
N THR A 478 7.38 2.85 22.84
CA THR A 478 6.05 2.26 22.77
C THR A 478 6.14 0.78 23.09
N THR A 479 5.37 0.29 24.05
CA THR A 479 5.26 -1.14 24.35
C THR A 479 3.85 -1.62 24.02
N VAL A 480 3.75 -2.59 23.11
CA VAL A 480 2.49 -3.23 22.72
C VAL A 480 2.46 -4.63 23.30
N THR A 481 1.38 -4.97 23.99
CA THR A 481 1.13 -6.29 24.60
C THR A 481 -0.11 -6.90 23.95
N ASP A 482 0.05 -8.11 23.44
CA ASP A 482 -1.05 -8.87 22.83
C ASP A 482 -1.99 -9.47 23.90
N PRO A 483 -3.17 -10.01 23.53
CA PRO A 483 -4.11 -10.62 24.47
C PRO A 483 -3.57 -11.84 25.23
N SER A 484 -2.50 -12.48 24.74
CA SER A 484 -1.79 -13.58 25.42
C SER A 484 -0.67 -13.08 26.35
N GLY A 485 -0.55 -11.76 26.56
CA GLY A 485 0.47 -11.14 27.39
C GLY A 485 1.86 -11.06 26.76
N LYS A 486 1.99 -11.32 25.45
CA LYS A 486 3.30 -11.22 24.77
C LYS A 486 3.54 -9.79 24.34
N ALA A 487 4.71 -9.26 24.69
CA ALA A 487 5.02 -7.85 24.50
C ALA A 487 6.19 -7.60 23.55
N ARG A 488 6.13 -6.46 22.86
CA ARG A 488 7.23 -5.88 22.09
C ARG A 488 7.35 -4.39 22.42
N LYS A 489 8.58 -3.94 22.68
CA LYS A 489 8.91 -2.54 22.94
C LYS A 489 9.71 -1.97 21.78
N ASN A 490 9.30 -0.82 21.27
CA ASN A 490 9.98 -0.09 20.19
C ASN A 490 10.42 1.28 20.72
N GLN A 491 11.58 1.76 20.30
CA GLN A 491 12.07 3.11 20.60
C GLN A 491 12.35 3.87 19.30
N THR A 492 12.05 5.16 19.29
CA THR A 492 12.40 6.05 18.19
C THR A 492 13.35 7.17 18.60
N ASP A 493 13.97 7.81 17.62
CA ASP A 493 14.62 9.12 17.77
C ASP A 493 13.62 10.28 17.57
N ALA A 494 14.08 11.53 17.66
CA ALA A 494 13.27 12.74 17.47
C ALA A 494 12.77 12.96 16.05
N LEU A 495 13.40 12.31 15.08
CA LEU A 495 12.96 12.30 13.69
C LEU A 495 11.89 11.22 13.44
N GLY A 496 11.56 10.42 14.45
CA GLY A 496 10.56 9.35 14.39
C GLY A 496 11.08 8.06 13.74
N ARG A 497 12.40 7.89 13.65
CA ARG A 497 13.03 6.68 13.10
C ARG A 497 13.17 5.65 14.21
N LEU A 498 12.88 4.37 13.90
CA LEU A 498 12.98 3.26 14.85
C LEU A 498 14.45 2.99 15.17
N THR A 499 14.91 3.23 16.39
CA THR A 499 16.31 3.03 16.78
C THR A 499 16.55 1.68 17.45
N THR A 500 15.57 1.19 18.21
CA THR A 500 15.72 -0.08 18.95
C THR A 500 14.39 -0.81 19.08
N VAL A 501 14.45 -2.15 19.05
CA VAL A 501 13.34 -3.06 19.34
C VAL A 501 13.78 -4.06 20.41
N TRP A 502 12.92 -4.30 21.38
CA TRP A 502 13.03 -5.41 22.32
C TRP A 502 11.84 -6.36 22.17
N GLU A 503 12.14 -7.63 21.90
CA GLU A 503 11.14 -8.71 21.93
C GLU A 503 11.13 -9.36 23.31
N ASP A 504 9.93 -9.57 23.86
CA ASP A 504 9.72 -10.05 25.23
C ASP A 504 10.50 -9.18 26.25
N PRO A 505 10.22 -7.86 26.33
CA PRO A 505 11.01 -6.90 27.10
C PRO A 505 11.03 -7.16 28.62
N ALA A 506 10.11 -7.99 29.14
CA ALA A 506 10.07 -8.41 30.54
C ALA A 506 10.67 -9.81 30.79
N GLY A 507 11.04 -10.53 29.72
CA GLY A 507 11.58 -11.88 29.76
C GLY A 507 12.92 -11.97 29.02
N LEU A 508 12.91 -12.53 27.81
CA LEU A 508 14.12 -12.75 27.00
C LEU A 508 14.87 -11.46 26.63
N ASN A 509 14.14 -10.34 26.54
CA ASN A 509 14.66 -9.00 26.26
C ASN A 509 15.61 -8.96 25.04
N TYR A 510 15.20 -9.60 23.94
CA TYR A 510 16.01 -9.68 22.74
C TYR A 510 16.02 -8.35 22.00
N GLU A 511 17.17 -7.70 22.03
CA GLU A 511 17.39 -6.37 21.47
C GLU A 511 17.88 -6.42 20.02
N THR A 512 17.37 -5.49 19.21
CA THR A 512 17.84 -5.20 17.86
C THR A 512 17.95 -3.69 17.68
N ASP A 513 19.14 -3.22 17.31
CA ASP A 513 19.42 -1.81 17.07
C ASP A 513 19.45 -1.47 15.58
N TYR A 514 19.05 -0.24 15.28
CA TYR A 514 18.97 0.34 13.95
C TYR A 514 19.69 1.69 13.97
N THR A 515 20.54 1.93 12.97
CA THR A 515 21.21 3.22 12.81
C THR A 515 20.91 3.80 11.44
N TYR A 516 20.93 5.13 11.34
CA TYR A 516 20.59 5.85 10.12
C TYR A 516 21.62 6.93 9.80
N ASP A 517 21.76 7.27 8.52
CA ASP A 517 22.44 8.49 8.13
C ASP A 517 21.52 9.73 8.29
N ALA A 518 22.01 10.90 7.95
CA ALA A 518 21.26 12.15 8.01
C ALA A 518 20.22 12.32 6.86
N LEU A 519 20.21 11.44 5.86
CA LEU A 519 19.17 11.34 4.82
C LEU A 519 18.09 10.30 5.18
N ASP A 520 18.12 9.79 6.41
CA ASP A 520 17.21 8.76 6.95
C ASP A 520 17.37 7.37 6.31
N ASN A 521 18.51 7.11 5.67
CA ASN A 521 18.83 5.78 5.15
C ASN A 521 19.32 4.86 6.28
N LEU A 522 18.80 3.63 6.34
CA LEU A 522 19.16 2.62 7.34
C LEU A 522 20.58 2.12 7.10
N LEU A 523 21.54 2.44 7.96
CA LEU A 523 22.94 2.03 7.81
C LEU A 523 23.23 0.66 8.39
N THR A 524 22.70 0.34 9.58
CA THR A 524 22.97 -0.94 10.26
C THR A 524 21.75 -1.53 10.93
N VAL A 525 21.71 -2.86 11.00
CA VAL A 525 20.80 -3.62 11.87
C VAL A 525 21.63 -4.59 12.71
N ASN A 526 21.73 -4.34 14.00
CA ASN A 526 22.48 -5.16 14.95
C ASN A 526 21.53 -6.02 15.76
N GLN A 527 21.30 -7.25 15.30
CA GLN A 527 20.48 -8.20 16.03
C GLN A 527 21.35 -8.92 17.07
N LYS A 528 21.19 -8.54 18.35
CA LYS A 528 22.07 -8.97 19.44
C LYS A 528 21.81 -10.41 19.89
N GLY A 529 20.57 -10.89 19.80
CA GLY A 529 20.19 -12.26 20.15
C GLY A 529 20.40 -12.63 21.64
N GLY A 530 20.35 -11.64 22.53
CA GLY A 530 20.45 -11.83 23.98
C GLY A 530 21.87 -11.83 24.55
N THR A 531 22.89 -11.49 23.76
CA THR A 531 24.28 -11.34 24.23
C THR A 531 24.79 -9.91 24.08
N THR A 532 25.62 -9.46 25.01
CA THR A 532 26.33 -8.18 24.95
C THR A 532 27.62 -8.25 24.14
N ASP A 533 28.07 -9.45 23.77
CA ASP A 533 29.26 -9.67 22.94
C ASP A 533 28.94 -9.35 21.47
N ALA A 534 29.45 -8.21 20.99
CA ALA A 534 29.23 -7.72 19.64
C ALA A 534 29.76 -8.66 18.54
N THR A 535 30.71 -9.54 18.85
CA THR A 535 31.25 -10.51 17.88
C THR A 535 30.27 -11.62 17.53
N GLN A 536 29.21 -11.78 18.34
CA GLN A 536 28.14 -12.76 18.15
C GLN A 536 26.87 -12.14 17.57
N TRP A 537 26.86 -10.83 17.34
CA TRP A 537 25.72 -10.13 16.77
C TRP A 537 25.57 -10.49 15.29
N ARG A 538 24.32 -10.59 14.85
CA ARG A 538 23.99 -10.72 13.43
C ARG A 538 23.82 -9.32 12.87
N THR A 539 24.94 -8.72 12.47
CA THR A 539 24.99 -7.36 11.93
C THR A 539 24.73 -7.36 10.43
N ARG A 540 23.86 -6.46 9.99
CA ARG A 540 23.62 -6.14 8.58
C ARG A 540 24.05 -4.71 8.34
N THR A 541 24.71 -4.43 7.22
CA THR A 541 25.17 -3.08 6.86
C THR A 541 24.69 -2.70 5.47
N PHE A 542 24.37 -1.43 5.28
CA PHE A 542 23.90 -0.87 4.04
C PHE A 542 24.63 0.44 3.74
N VAL A 543 24.98 0.65 2.47
CA VAL A 543 25.65 1.86 1.98
C VAL A 543 24.78 2.45 0.88
N TYR A 544 24.65 3.78 0.89
CA TYR A 544 23.82 4.52 -0.05
C TYR A 544 24.63 5.60 -0.75
N ASP A 545 24.13 6.06 -1.89
CA ASP A 545 24.58 7.28 -2.53
C ASP A 545 23.77 8.50 -2.07
N SER A 546 24.11 9.70 -2.56
CA SER A 546 23.48 10.97 -2.18
C SER A 546 22.02 11.12 -2.64
N LEU A 547 21.53 10.19 -3.47
CA LEU A 547 20.12 10.05 -3.88
C LEU A 547 19.38 9.00 -3.05
N SER A 548 19.99 8.50 -1.96
CA SER A 548 19.43 7.44 -1.12
C SER A 548 19.23 6.10 -1.85
N ARG A 549 20.00 5.83 -2.92
CA ARG A 549 19.98 4.53 -3.61
C ARG A 549 20.99 3.58 -2.97
N LEU A 550 20.60 2.34 -2.71
CA LEU A 550 21.43 1.33 -2.05
C LEU A 550 22.59 0.88 -2.97
N THR A 551 23.84 1.19 -2.64
CA THR A 551 25.01 0.81 -3.44
C THR A 551 25.71 -0.46 -2.93
N SER A 552 25.51 -0.81 -1.65
CA SER A 552 26.07 -2.03 -1.06
C SER A 552 25.23 -2.54 0.10
N SER A 553 25.11 -3.85 0.24
CA SER A 553 24.51 -4.50 1.40
C SER A 553 25.32 -5.72 1.82
N ALA A 554 25.59 -5.85 3.12
CA ALA A 554 26.28 -7.00 3.69
C ALA A 554 25.35 -7.64 4.72
N ASN A 555 24.90 -8.88 4.42
CA ASN A 555 23.97 -9.61 5.26
C ASN A 555 24.57 -10.97 5.65
N PRO A 556 24.51 -11.38 6.92
CA PRO A 556 25.06 -12.65 7.37
C PRO A 556 24.32 -13.84 6.76
N GLU A 557 23.07 -13.69 6.32
CA GLU A 557 22.30 -14.77 5.67
C GLU A 557 22.67 -15.00 4.20
N ALA A 558 23.40 -14.05 3.58
CA ALA A 558 23.84 -14.17 2.20
C ALA A 558 25.09 -15.05 2.05
N ASN A 559 25.73 -15.43 3.16
CA ASN A 559 26.83 -16.39 3.17
C ASN A 559 26.33 -17.80 3.50
N THR A 560 26.99 -18.82 2.98
CA THR A 560 26.62 -20.23 3.23
C THR A 560 27.31 -20.82 4.46
N GLN A 561 28.05 -20.01 5.24
CA GLN A 561 28.88 -20.49 6.36
C GLN A 561 28.46 -19.87 7.69
N PRO A 562 27.84 -20.66 8.59
CA PRO A 562 27.33 -20.21 9.88
C PRO A 562 28.39 -20.14 11.00
N VAL A 563 29.65 -19.79 10.70
CA VAL A 563 30.67 -19.68 11.74
C VAL A 563 31.47 -18.41 11.55
N SER A 564 31.26 -17.43 12.42
CA SER A 564 32.22 -16.33 12.61
C SER A 564 33.65 -16.89 12.73
N PRO A 565 34.69 -16.30 12.10
CA PRO A 565 34.73 -14.98 11.48
C PRO A 565 34.94 -15.08 9.95
N PHE A 566 33.88 -15.18 9.15
CA PHE A 566 33.99 -15.07 7.69
C PHE A 566 33.66 -13.66 7.22
N ALA A 567 34.55 -13.10 6.39
CA ALA A 567 34.32 -11.86 5.66
C ALA A 567 32.98 -11.92 4.93
N ILE A 568 32.05 -11.03 5.28
CA ILE A 568 30.76 -10.93 4.59
C ILE A 568 31.04 -10.36 3.21
N VAL A 569 30.87 -11.17 2.16
CA VAL A 569 30.93 -10.70 0.78
C VAL A 569 29.67 -9.86 0.54
N PRO A 570 29.79 -8.53 0.32
CA PRO A 570 28.63 -7.70 0.12
C PRO A 570 27.99 -7.97 -1.24
N THR A 571 26.69 -7.70 -1.34
CA THR A 571 26.03 -7.49 -2.62
C THR A 571 26.12 -6.02 -2.98
N THR A 572 26.69 -5.69 -4.14
CA THR A 572 26.83 -4.31 -4.63
C THR A 572 25.88 -4.03 -5.79
N TYR A 573 25.54 -2.75 -5.94
CA TYR A 573 24.58 -2.25 -6.92
C TYR A 573 25.15 -1.01 -7.59
N VAL A 574 25.04 -0.94 -8.91
CA VAL A 574 25.40 0.24 -9.71
C VAL A 574 24.18 0.68 -10.48
N TYR A 575 23.92 1.98 -10.48
CA TYR A 575 22.78 2.59 -11.15
C TYR A 575 23.23 3.44 -12.33
N ASP A 576 22.40 3.55 -13.35
CA ASP A 576 22.57 4.56 -14.39
C ASP A 576 22.14 5.96 -13.87
N ALA A 577 22.20 6.97 -14.75
CA ALA A 577 21.87 8.34 -14.40
C ALA A 577 20.38 8.52 -14.07
N ASN A 578 19.49 7.73 -14.68
CA ASN A 578 18.05 7.73 -14.38
C ASN A 578 17.68 6.94 -13.10
N GLY A 579 18.63 6.22 -12.51
CA GLY A 579 18.37 5.39 -11.33
C GLY A 579 17.92 3.96 -11.64
N ASN A 580 18.04 3.51 -12.89
CA ASN A 580 17.89 2.11 -13.20
C ASN A 580 19.09 1.32 -12.71
N LEU A 581 18.87 0.12 -12.17
CA LEU A 581 19.95 -0.74 -11.71
C LEU A 581 20.72 -1.28 -12.92
N SER A 582 21.93 -0.79 -13.19
CA SER A 582 22.77 -1.26 -14.30
C SER A 582 23.43 -2.61 -14.00
N THR A 583 24.00 -2.78 -12.80
CA THR A 583 24.61 -4.05 -12.39
C THR A 583 24.31 -4.40 -10.94
N LYS A 584 24.17 -5.70 -10.66
CA LYS A 584 24.13 -6.26 -9.32
C LYS A 584 25.19 -7.35 -9.20
N THR A 585 26.15 -7.18 -8.31
CA THR A 585 27.15 -8.21 -8.01
C THR A 585 26.81 -8.83 -6.68
N ALA A 586 26.50 -10.13 -6.66
CA ALA A 586 26.12 -10.86 -5.46
C ALA A 586 27.05 -12.05 -5.23
N PRO A 587 27.17 -12.58 -4.00
CA PRO A 587 27.85 -13.85 -3.75
C PRO A 587 27.30 -14.94 -4.68
N ALA A 588 28.19 -15.73 -5.27
CA ALA A 588 27.80 -16.82 -6.17
C ALA A 588 26.92 -17.85 -5.42
N PRO A 589 25.96 -18.52 -6.09
CA PRO A 589 25.16 -19.55 -5.43
C PRO A 589 26.03 -20.71 -4.89
N ASN A 590 25.69 -21.22 -3.70
CA ASN A 590 26.34 -22.39 -3.07
C ASN A 590 27.87 -22.25 -2.85
N GLN A 591 28.39 -21.03 -2.79
CA GLN A 591 29.82 -20.77 -2.63
C GLN A 591 30.20 -20.58 -1.15
N THR A 592 31.43 -20.94 -0.76
CA THR A 592 31.96 -20.83 0.61
C THR A 592 33.12 -19.83 0.79
N GLY A 593 33.53 -19.15 -0.27
CA GLY A 593 34.59 -18.12 -0.30
C GLY A 593 34.08 -16.74 -0.74
N THR A 594 34.81 -16.10 -1.66
CA THR A 594 34.58 -14.72 -2.12
C THR A 594 34.04 -14.63 -3.55
N ALA A 595 33.69 -15.76 -4.16
CA ALA A 595 33.20 -15.79 -5.54
C ALA A 595 31.87 -15.03 -5.68
N THR A 596 31.75 -14.25 -6.75
CA THR A 596 30.56 -13.44 -7.04
C THR A 596 30.04 -13.71 -8.44
N VAL A 597 28.74 -13.46 -8.65
CA VAL A 597 28.11 -13.39 -9.97
C VAL A 597 27.59 -11.97 -10.16
N THR A 598 27.95 -11.35 -11.27
CA THR A 598 27.42 -10.05 -11.69
C THR A 598 26.26 -10.27 -12.65
N THR A 599 25.08 -9.77 -12.28
CA THR A 599 23.95 -9.60 -13.19
C THR A 599 23.99 -8.21 -13.80
N THR A 600 24.00 -8.11 -15.12
CA THR A 600 23.91 -6.84 -15.86
C THR A 600 22.51 -6.68 -16.42
N TYR A 601 21.94 -5.50 -16.27
CA TYR A 601 20.60 -5.14 -16.72
C TYR A 601 20.68 -4.08 -17.81
N THR A 602 19.87 -4.23 -18.85
CA THR A 602 19.73 -3.20 -19.90
C THR A 602 18.30 -2.73 -19.97
N TYR A 603 18.12 -1.47 -20.39
CA TYR A 603 16.83 -0.80 -20.41
C TYR A 603 16.59 -0.16 -21.78
N ASP A 604 15.33 0.09 -22.11
CA ASP A 604 14.96 0.95 -23.24
C ASP A 604 14.83 2.42 -22.82
N ALA A 605 14.44 3.29 -23.76
CA ALA A 605 14.27 4.73 -23.55
C ALA A 605 13.15 5.11 -22.56
N LEU A 606 12.27 4.16 -22.19
CA LEU A 606 11.25 4.34 -21.14
C LEU A 606 11.66 3.71 -19.82
N ASN A 607 12.95 3.37 -19.67
CA ASN A 607 13.49 2.74 -18.47
C ASN A 607 12.87 1.35 -18.18
N ARG A 608 12.38 0.64 -19.20
CA ARG A 608 11.84 -0.72 -19.06
C ARG A 608 12.95 -1.74 -19.30
N LEU A 609 13.02 -2.77 -18.45
CA LEU A 609 14.08 -3.78 -18.49
C LEU A 609 13.99 -4.66 -19.75
N THR A 610 14.99 -4.63 -20.62
CA THR A 610 15.05 -5.39 -21.87
C THR A 610 15.91 -6.65 -21.78
N GLN A 611 16.91 -6.70 -20.90
CA GLN A 611 17.79 -7.87 -20.75
C GLN A 611 18.33 -8.04 -19.33
N LYS A 612 18.56 -9.29 -18.94
CA LYS A 612 19.48 -9.67 -17.85
C LYS A 612 20.54 -10.63 -18.39
N SER A 613 21.80 -10.28 -18.27
CA SER A 613 22.94 -11.17 -18.52
C SER A 613 23.71 -11.43 -17.24
N TYR A 614 24.51 -12.50 -17.23
CA TYR A 614 25.24 -12.94 -16.06
C TYR A 614 26.72 -13.11 -16.41
N SER A 615 27.62 -12.86 -15.46
CA SER A 615 29.06 -13.05 -15.64
C SER A 615 29.51 -14.52 -15.60
N ASP A 616 28.57 -15.45 -15.41
CA ASP A 616 28.78 -16.90 -15.39
C ASP A 616 28.06 -17.57 -16.56
N THR A 617 27.88 -18.89 -16.50
CA THR A 617 27.22 -19.66 -17.57
C THR A 617 25.68 -19.57 -17.54
N THR A 618 25.09 -18.75 -16.67
CA THR A 618 23.63 -18.61 -16.59
C THR A 618 23.10 -18.00 -17.89
N PRO A 619 22.10 -18.62 -18.55
CA PRO A 619 21.58 -18.08 -19.80
C PRO A 619 20.96 -16.69 -19.64
N VAL A 620 21.14 -15.87 -20.68
CA VAL A 620 20.59 -14.51 -20.77
C VAL A 620 19.06 -14.58 -20.80
N VAL A 621 18.43 -13.64 -20.10
CA VAL A 621 16.98 -13.42 -20.16
C VAL A 621 16.72 -12.15 -20.96
N LYS A 622 15.81 -12.18 -21.95
CA LYS A 622 15.41 -10.97 -22.69
C LYS A 622 13.91 -10.75 -22.63
N TYR A 623 13.51 -9.50 -22.75
CA TYR A 623 12.13 -9.06 -22.66
C TYR A 623 11.78 -8.21 -23.89
N GLY A 624 10.65 -8.52 -24.53
CA GLY A 624 10.07 -7.74 -25.62
C GLY A 624 8.87 -6.94 -25.12
N TYR A 625 8.66 -5.76 -25.71
CA TYR A 625 7.60 -4.82 -25.37
C TYR A 625 6.89 -4.34 -26.63
N ASP A 626 5.70 -3.76 -26.47
CA ASP A 626 4.98 -3.05 -27.54
C ASP A 626 4.71 -3.89 -28.79
N ALA A 627 4.47 -5.19 -28.58
CA ALA A 627 4.32 -6.21 -29.63
C ALA A 627 5.57 -6.43 -30.49
N VAL A 628 6.73 -5.97 -30.03
CA VAL A 628 8.03 -6.18 -30.67
C VAL A 628 8.78 -7.33 -29.97
N ALA A 629 9.23 -8.31 -30.76
CA ALA A 629 10.04 -9.41 -30.25
C ALA A 629 11.45 -8.93 -29.87
N PRO A 630 12.03 -9.42 -28.75
CA PRO A 630 13.39 -9.05 -28.39
C PRO A 630 14.40 -9.67 -29.37
N THR A 631 15.46 -8.93 -29.71
CA THR A 631 16.47 -9.35 -30.68
C THR A 631 17.12 -10.69 -30.31
N GLY A 632 17.19 -11.61 -31.27
CA GLY A 632 17.77 -12.94 -31.08
C GLY A 632 16.90 -13.90 -30.27
N CYS A 633 15.60 -13.64 -30.17
CA CYS A 633 14.62 -14.56 -29.58
C CYS A 633 13.47 -14.83 -30.52
N THR A 634 13.15 -16.12 -30.68
CA THR A 634 11.99 -16.58 -31.44
C THR A 634 10.84 -16.78 -30.46
N LEU A 635 9.93 -15.81 -30.41
CA LEU A 635 8.71 -15.92 -29.61
C LEU A 635 7.70 -16.87 -30.29
N PRO A 636 6.82 -17.53 -29.53
CA PRO A 636 5.70 -18.23 -30.14
C PRO A 636 4.78 -17.26 -30.88
N THR A 637 4.23 -17.72 -32.01
CA THR A 637 3.27 -16.95 -32.80
C THR A 637 2.02 -16.65 -31.99
N LEU A 638 1.75 -15.36 -31.76
CA LEU A 638 0.55 -14.86 -31.11
C LEU A 638 0.19 -13.50 -31.69
N THR A 639 -1.07 -13.30 -32.06
CA THR A 639 -1.59 -11.96 -32.36
C THR A 639 -1.74 -11.19 -31.06
N ILE A 640 -0.91 -10.17 -30.88
CA ILE A 640 -0.84 -9.39 -29.64
C ILE A 640 -1.83 -8.22 -29.74
N GLY A 641 -2.89 -8.27 -28.93
CA GLY A 641 -3.81 -7.18 -28.73
C GLY A 641 -3.39 -6.31 -27.54
N ASN A 642 -3.59 -4.99 -27.67
CA ASN A 642 -3.36 -4.00 -26.61
C ASN A 642 -1.97 -4.09 -25.95
N GLY A 643 -0.94 -4.37 -26.75
CA GLY A 643 0.42 -4.64 -26.29
C GLY A 643 1.29 -3.40 -26.03
N ILE A 644 0.87 -2.22 -26.48
CA ILE A 644 1.67 -0.99 -26.39
C ILE A 644 1.72 -0.50 -24.94
N GLY A 645 2.91 -0.13 -24.49
CA GLY A 645 3.24 0.18 -23.10
C GLY A 645 3.45 -1.05 -22.22
N LYS A 646 3.37 -2.28 -22.77
CA LYS A 646 3.39 -3.53 -22.00
C LYS A 646 4.47 -4.48 -22.48
N ARG A 647 4.88 -5.39 -21.59
CA ARG A 647 5.80 -6.49 -21.94
C ARG A 647 5.04 -7.54 -22.74
N THR A 648 5.36 -7.75 -24.00
CA THR A 648 4.60 -8.63 -24.91
C THR A 648 5.29 -9.94 -25.20
N GLY A 649 6.55 -10.09 -24.79
CA GLY A 649 7.20 -11.39 -24.82
C GLY A 649 8.45 -11.47 -23.94
N MET A 650 8.96 -12.68 -23.80
CA MET A 650 10.25 -12.94 -23.16
C MET A 650 10.87 -14.22 -23.67
N CYS A 651 12.16 -14.36 -23.44
CA CYS A 651 12.91 -15.60 -23.61
C CYS A 651 13.89 -15.75 -22.44
N ASP A 652 14.00 -16.97 -21.94
CA ASP A 652 14.89 -17.37 -20.85
C ASP A 652 15.37 -18.81 -21.06
N ALA A 653 16.03 -19.39 -20.05
CA ALA A 653 16.61 -20.73 -20.19
C ALA A 653 15.55 -21.83 -20.51
N PRO A 654 14.35 -21.85 -19.87
CA PRO A 654 13.28 -22.77 -20.23
C PRO A 654 12.68 -22.59 -21.64
N GLY A 655 12.67 -21.38 -22.20
CA GLY A 655 12.11 -21.17 -23.54
C GLY A 655 11.64 -19.74 -23.80
N ALA A 656 10.53 -19.59 -24.53
CA ALA A 656 10.01 -18.30 -24.96
C ALA A 656 8.49 -18.17 -24.72
N GLU A 657 8.05 -16.95 -24.45
CA GLU A 657 6.65 -16.62 -24.14
C GLU A 657 6.19 -15.38 -24.89
N ALA A 658 4.93 -15.36 -25.31
CA ALA A 658 4.25 -14.21 -25.91
C ALA A 658 2.91 -13.97 -25.22
N TRP A 659 2.54 -12.69 -25.06
CA TRP A 659 1.37 -12.28 -24.29
C TRP A 659 0.51 -11.26 -25.01
N SER A 660 -0.81 -11.47 -24.94
CA SER A 660 -1.84 -10.54 -25.40
C SER A 660 -2.65 -10.03 -24.21
N TYR A 661 -3.17 -8.81 -24.34
CA TYR A 661 -3.75 -8.06 -23.24
C TYR A 661 -5.19 -7.63 -23.49
N ASP A 662 -5.92 -7.53 -22.38
CA ASP A 662 -7.25 -6.94 -22.33
C ASP A 662 -7.22 -5.45 -22.74
N ILE A 663 -8.36 -4.97 -23.22
CA ILE A 663 -8.60 -3.62 -23.73
C ILE A 663 -8.67 -2.57 -22.61
N THR A 664 -8.78 -2.98 -21.35
CA THR A 664 -8.89 -2.04 -20.23
C THR A 664 -7.64 -1.15 -20.08
N ALA A 665 -7.83 0.16 -20.31
CA ALA A 665 -6.79 1.18 -20.24
C ALA A 665 -5.98 1.14 -18.91
N GLY A 666 -4.66 1.29 -19.01
CA GLY A 666 -3.73 1.47 -17.88
C GLY A 666 -3.44 0.25 -16.99
N VAL A 667 -4.30 -0.78 -16.97
CA VAL A 667 -4.05 -2.02 -16.19
C VAL A 667 -3.81 -3.22 -17.10
N GLY A 668 -4.50 -3.28 -18.26
CA GLY A 668 -4.59 -4.37 -19.25
C GLY A 668 -3.98 -5.69 -18.80
N TRP A 669 -4.85 -6.60 -18.35
CA TRP A 669 -4.49 -7.93 -17.88
C TRP A 669 -4.09 -8.84 -19.02
N LYS A 670 -3.18 -9.77 -18.75
CA LYS A 670 -2.84 -10.81 -19.73
C LYS A 670 -4.07 -11.71 -19.94
N ILE A 671 -4.59 -11.73 -21.16
CA ILE A 671 -5.72 -12.57 -21.56
C ILE A 671 -5.28 -13.81 -22.34
N THR A 672 -4.10 -13.77 -22.96
CA THR A 672 -3.51 -14.95 -23.62
C THR A 672 -2.05 -15.07 -23.23
N ASP A 673 -1.66 -16.26 -22.78
CA ASP A 673 -0.29 -16.66 -22.53
C ASP A 673 0.09 -17.83 -23.43
N THR A 674 0.95 -17.60 -24.42
CA THR A 674 1.48 -18.66 -25.27
C THR A 674 2.95 -18.88 -24.93
N ARG A 675 3.31 -20.12 -24.60
CA ARG A 675 4.64 -20.50 -24.14
C ARG A 675 5.18 -21.64 -24.98
N THR A 676 6.43 -21.53 -25.42
CA THR A 676 7.20 -22.61 -26.03
C THR A 676 8.30 -23.05 -25.07
N THR A 677 8.24 -24.30 -24.61
CA THR A 677 9.27 -24.91 -23.75
C THR A 677 9.72 -26.21 -24.39
N ASN A 678 11.03 -26.39 -24.59
CA ASN A 678 11.60 -27.55 -25.28
C ASN A 678 10.89 -27.90 -26.61
N GLY A 679 10.56 -26.88 -27.42
CA GLY A 679 9.87 -27.04 -28.70
C GLY A 679 8.36 -27.29 -28.63
N VAL A 680 7.78 -27.42 -27.43
CA VAL A 680 6.33 -27.62 -27.26
C VAL A 680 5.65 -26.30 -26.96
N THR A 681 4.74 -25.87 -27.84
CA THR A 681 3.95 -24.65 -27.67
C THR A 681 2.60 -24.93 -27.04
N LYS A 682 2.24 -24.18 -26.00
CA LYS A 682 0.99 -24.29 -25.24
C LYS A 682 0.42 -22.92 -24.91
N SER A 683 -0.90 -22.78 -24.96
CA SER A 683 -1.59 -21.53 -24.67
C SER A 683 -2.57 -21.66 -23.51
N THR A 684 -2.63 -20.63 -22.67
CA THR A 684 -3.67 -20.44 -21.65
C THR A 684 -4.41 -19.13 -21.96
N ILE A 685 -5.74 -19.16 -21.91
CA ILE A 685 -6.58 -17.99 -22.23
C ILE A 685 -7.46 -17.67 -21.03
N ILE A 686 -7.55 -16.40 -20.66
CA ILE A 686 -8.42 -15.87 -19.61
C ILE A 686 -9.33 -14.83 -20.23
N GLN A 687 -10.65 -14.98 -20.03
CA GLN A 687 -11.61 -13.92 -20.30
C GLN A 687 -12.13 -13.40 -18.97
N ASN A 688 -12.23 -12.08 -18.82
CA ASN A 688 -12.68 -11.44 -17.59
C ASN A 688 -14.08 -10.86 -17.76
N ASN A 689 -14.81 -10.77 -16.66
CA ASN A 689 -15.94 -9.86 -16.51
C ASN A 689 -15.42 -8.41 -16.49
N LEU A 690 -16.33 -7.44 -16.67
CA LEU A 690 -16.01 -6.00 -16.70
C LEU A 690 -15.45 -5.48 -15.36
N THR A 691 -15.76 -6.16 -14.24
CA THR A 691 -15.11 -5.93 -12.93
C THR A 691 -13.78 -6.65 -12.75
N ARG A 692 -13.21 -7.22 -13.81
CA ARG A 692 -11.88 -7.87 -13.85
C ARG A 692 -11.80 -9.16 -13.03
N SER A 693 -12.94 -9.78 -12.75
CA SER A 693 -13.00 -11.14 -12.22
C SER A 693 -12.93 -12.15 -13.39
N PRO A 694 -12.25 -13.30 -13.25
CA PRO A 694 -12.16 -14.28 -14.33
C PRO A 694 -13.55 -14.86 -14.61
N ALA A 695 -14.00 -14.78 -15.87
CA ALA A 695 -15.22 -15.38 -16.38
C ALA A 695 -14.95 -16.79 -16.93
N THR A 696 -13.89 -16.93 -17.75
CA THR A 696 -13.44 -18.23 -18.25
C THR A 696 -11.92 -18.36 -18.18
N LEU A 697 -11.44 -19.60 -18.00
CA LEU A 697 -10.03 -19.97 -18.03
C LEU A 697 -9.86 -21.23 -18.90
N THR A 698 -9.28 -21.06 -20.08
CA THR A 698 -8.97 -22.16 -21.01
C THR A 698 -7.53 -22.61 -20.81
N TYR A 699 -7.35 -23.87 -20.43
CA TYR A 699 -6.05 -24.51 -20.24
C TYR A 699 -5.48 -25.04 -21.56
N PRO A 700 -4.16 -25.31 -21.63
CA PRO A 700 -3.55 -25.86 -22.83
C PRO A 700 -4.03 -27.26 -23.25
N SER A 701 -4.75 -27.96 -22.37
CA SER A 701 -5.41 -29.23 -22.67
C SER A 701 -6.73 -29.05 -23.43
N GLY A 702 -7.18 -27.82 -23.67
CA GLY A 702 -8.53 -27.51 -24.16
C GLY A 702 -9.59 -27.44 -23.06
N ARG A 703 -9.23 -27.77 -21.81
CA ARG A 703 -10.15 -27.71 -20.66
C ARG A 703 -10.55 -26.25 -20.38
N ILE A 704 -11.84 -25.97 -20.29
CA ILE A 704 -12.38 -24.62 -20.00
C ILE A 704 -13.03 -24.62 -18.62
N ILE A 705 -12.54 -23.77 -17.72
CA ILE A 705 -13.19 -23.52 -16.44
C ILE A 705 -14.03 -22.25 -16.56
N THR A 706 -15.34 -22.39 -16.39
CA THR A 706 -16.30 -21.30 -16.41
C THR A 706 -16.69 -20.92 -14.98
N TYR A 707 -16.65 -19.62 -14.68
CA TYR A 707 -16.99 -19.06 -13.39
C TYR A 707 -18.31 -18.28 -13.47
N ALA A 708 -19.26 -18.63 -12.61
CA ALA A 708 -20.45 -17.80 -12.38
C ALA A 708 -20.25 -16.91 -11.15
N TYR A 709 -20.82 -15.71 -11.16
CA TYR A 709 -20.78 -14.76 -10.03
C TYR A 709 -22.18 -14.25 -9.74
N HIS A 710 -22.37 -13.79 -8.51
CA HIS A 710 -23.51 -12.94 -8.17
C HIS A 710 -23.11 -11.46 -8.07
N ALA A 711 -24.10 -10.58 -7.85
CA ALA A 711 -23.94 -9.12 -7.85
C ALA A 711 -23.08 -8.55 -6.68
N ALA A 712 -22.74 -9.32 -5.65
CA ALA A 712 -21.68 -8.96 -4.69
C ALA A 712 -20.22 -9.21 -5.19
N ALA A 713 -20.05 -9.73 -6.41
CA ALA A 713 -18.77 -10.10 -7.03
C ALA A 713 -18.00 -11.25 -6.36
N HIS A 714 -18.72 -12.21 -5.78
CA HIS A 714 -18.17 -13.50 -5.36
C HIS A 714 -18.51 -14.62 -6.36
N PRO A 715 -17.60 -15.58 -6.60
CA PRO A 715 -17.86 -16.70 -7.49
C PRO A 715 -18.86 -17.68 -6.87
N LEU A 716 -19.93 -18.01 -7.58
CA LEU A 716 -20.92 -19.02 -7.20
C LEU A 716 -20.52 -20.43 -7.61
N SER A 717 -19.74 -20.54 -8.69
CA SER A 717 -19.30 -21.83 -9.24
C SER A 717 -17.98 -21.72 -10.00
N ALA A 718 -17.33 -22.87 -10.15
CA ALA A 718 -16.22 -23.11 -11.07
C ALA A 718 -16.43 -24.49 -11.72
N ILE A 719 -16.83 -24.50 -12.98
CA ILE A 719 -17.28 -25.70 -13.69
C ILE A 719 -16.37 -25.95 -14.89
N ASP A 720 -15.93 -27.19 -15.07
CA ASP A 720 -15.32 -27.63 -16.33
C ASP A 720 -16.40 -27.70 -17.41
N SER A 721 -16.56 -26.67 -18.24
CA SER A 721 -17.62 -26.65 -19.26
C SER A 721 -17.34 -27.60 -20.42
N THR A 722 -16.16 -28.20 -20.47
CA THR A 722 -15.71 -29.16 -21.50
C THR A 722 -15.59 -30.59 -20.98
N GLY A 723 -15.83 -30.79 -19.68
CA GLY A 723 -15.66 -32.07 -19.00
C GLY A 723 -16.74 -32.31 -17.95
N PRO A 724 -16.73 -33.46 -17.27
CA PRO A 724 -17.77 -33.81 -16.30
C PRO A 724 -17.52 -33.22 -14.89
N ILE A 725 -16.45 -32.45 -14.70
CA ILE A 725 -15.97 -32.06 -13.36
C ILE A 725 -16.55 -30.71 -12.94
N ASN A 726 -17.39 -30.74 -11.91
CA ASN A 726 -17.78 -29.55 -11.15
C ASN A 726 -16.83 -29.36 -9.99
N TYR A 727 -15.92 -28.37 -10.06
CA TYR A 727 -14.97 -28.13 -8.97
C TYR A 727 -15.67 -27.52 -7.75
N ALA A 728 -16.54 -26.55 -7.99
CA ALA A 728 -17.37 -25.95 -6.97
C ALA A 728 -18.71 -25.48 -7.56
N THR A 729 -19.80 -25.70 -6.86
CA THR A 729 -21.14 -25.16 -7.15
C THR A 729 -21.82 -24.70 -5.87
N ALA A 730 -22.88 -23.88 -6.03
CA ALA A 730 -23.71 -23.38 -4.92
C ALA A 730 -22.89 -22.76 -3.78
N ALA A 731 -21.83 -22.02 -4.11
CA ALA A 731 -21.04 -21.34 -3.09
C ALA A 731 -21.87 -20.23 -2.41
N THR A 732 -21.85 -20.20 -1.08
CA THR A 732 -22.48 -19.15 -0.27
C THR A 732 -21.43 -18.44 0.56
N TYR A 733 -21.73 -17.21 0.96
CA TYR A 733 -20.79 -16.34 1.67
C TYR A 733 -21.39 -15.79 2.97
N THR A 734 -20.52 -15.63 3.96
CA THR A 734 -20.79 -14.83 5.15
C THR A 734 -20.82 -13.34 4.78
N ALA A 735 -21.43 -12.49 5.61
CA ALA A 735 -21.46 -11.04 5.35
C ALA A 735 -20.06 -10.40 5.20
N PRO A 736 -19.01 -10.87 5.90
CA PRO A 736 -17.62 -10.45 5.64
C PRO A 736 -17.01 -10.93 4.31
N GLY A 737 -17.75 -11.70 3.51
CA GLY A 737 -17.30 -12.25 2.22
C GLY A 737 -16.48 -13.54 2.32
N GLY A 738 -16.33 -14.12 3.51
CA GLY A 738 -15.73 -15.45 3.68
C GLY A 738 -16.67 -16.54 3.15
N ALA A 739 -16.15 -17.51 2.40
CA ALA A 739 -16.95 -18.64 1.92
C ALA A 739 -17.55 -19.39 3.12
N ALA A 740 -18.87 -19.56 3.12
CA ALA A 740 -19.64 -20.22 4.17
C ALA A 740 -19.89 -21.69 3.82
N SER A 741 -20.27 -21.98 2.58
CA SER A 741 -20.48 -23.34 2.08
C SER A 741 -20.20 -23.45 0.59
N LEU A 742 -19.80 -24.62 0.11
CA LEU A 742 -19.78 -24.96 -1.31
C LEU A 742 -19.94 -26.47 -1.52
N THR A 743 -20.50 -26.84 -2.66
CA THR A 743 -20.57 -28.24 -3.11
C THR A 743 -19.42 -28.55 -4.04
N ASN A 744 -18.61 -29.53 -3.69
CA ASN A 744 -17.48 -30.04 -4.47
C ASN A 744 -17.93 -31.31 -5.20
N GLY A 745 -17.70 -31.38 -6.51
CA GLY A 745 -18.22 -32.47 -7.33
C GLY A 745 -19.75 -32.50 -7.30
N ALA A 746 -20.33 -33.69 -7.13
CA ALA A 746 -21.78 -33.88 -7.16
C ALA A 746 -22.46 -33.76 -5.78
N SER A 747 -21.80 -34.14 -4.69
CA SER A 747 -22.47 -34.31 -3.38
C SER A 747 -21.61 -33.96 -2.15
N VAL A 748 -20.35 -33.56 -2.30
CA VAL A 748 -19.46 -33.30 -1.16
C VAL A 748 -19.55 -31.83 -0.74
N VAL A 749 -20.26 -31.55 0.34
CA VAL A 749 -20.45 -30.20 0.85
C VAL A 749 -19.35 -29.86 1.85
N SER A 750 -18.59 -28.80 1.58
CA SER A 750 -17.67 -28.18 2.54
C SER A 750 -18.32 -26.97 3.16
N THR A 751 -18.31 -26.87 4.48
CA THR A 751 -18.86 -25.75 5.25
C THR A 751 -17.78 -25.18 6.16
N LEU A 752 -17.64 -23.85 6.15
CA LEU A 752 -16.68 -23.11 6.95
C LEU A 752 -17.44 -22.19 7.89
N TYR A 753 -17.13 -22.29 9.18
CA TYR A 753 -17.71 -21.46 10.23
C TYR A 753 -16.66 -20.52 10.76
N TYR A 754 -17.08 -19.32 11.12
CA TYR A 754 -16.22 -18.27 11.61
C TYR A 754 -16.74 -17.78 12.96
N ASN A 755 -15.83 -17.39 13.85
CA ASN A 755 -16.19 -16.67 15.07
C ASN A 755 -16.30 -15.16 14.81
N ASN A 756 -16.60 -14.40 15.85
CA ASN A 756 -16.71 -12.93 15.80
C ASN A 756 -15.35 -12.23 15.63
N ARG A 757 -14.25 -12.99 15.66
CA ARG A 757 -12.90 -12.56 15.26
C ARG A 757 -12.62 -12.81 13.78
N LEU A 758 -13.63 -13.29 13.04
CA LEU A 758 -13.57 -13.68 11.63
C LEU A 758 -12.54 -14.79 11.35
N GLN A 759 -12.19 -15.57 12.37
CA GLN A 759 -11.28 -16.71 12.25
C GLN A 759 -12.09 -17.96 11.92
N PRO A 760 -11.61 -18.84 11.02
CA PRO A 760 -12.27 -20.11 10.72
C PRO A 760 -12.19 -21.03 11.94
N CYS A 761 -13.23 -21.01 12.77
CA CYS A 761 -13.33 -21.78 14.00
C CYS A 761 -13.62 -23.26 13.72
N ARG A 762 -14.21 -23.59 12.56
CA ARG A 762 -14.54 -24.97 12.19
C ARG A 762 -14.62 -25.16 10.69
N ILE A 763 -14.10 -26.27 10.20
CA ILE A 763 -14.21 -26.71 8.81
C ILE A 763 -14.79 -28.13 8.82
N SER A 764 -15.97 -28.28 8.21
CA SER A 764 -16.68 -29.56 8.13
C SER A 764 -16.94 -29.94 6.68
N VAL A 765 -16.73 -31.20 6.33
CA VAL A 765 -17.00 -31.78 5.02
C VAL A 765 -17.87 -33.00 5.20
N LYS A 766 -18.95 -33.06 4.41
CA LYS A 766 -19.87 -34.19 4.41
C LYS A 766 -20.33 -34.59 3.02
N ASN A 767 -20.81 -35.81 2.88
CA ASN A 767 -21.60 -36.27 1.73
C ASN A 767 -23.00 -36.83 2.12
N SER A 768 -23.28 -36.96 3.41
CA SER A 768 -24.58 -37.36 3.96
C SER A 768 -24.74 -36.84 5.39
N GLY A 769 -25.95 -36.95 5.96
CA GLY A 769 -26.25 -36.50 7.32
C GLY A 769 -26.39 -34.97 7.49
N THR A 770 -26.65 -34.55 8.73
CA THR A 770 -26.84 -33.13 9.09
C THR A 770 -25.49 -32.44 9.23
N ALA A 771 -25.34 -31.24 8.66
CA ALA A 771 -24.13 -30.45 8.83
C ALA A 771 -24.15 -29.79 10.21
N PRO A 772 -22.99 -29.49 10.81
CA PRO A 772 -22.94 -28.56 11.93
C PRO A 772 -23.64 -27.23 11.58
N SER A 773 -24.11 -26.51 12.58
CA SER A 773 -24.71 -25.18 12.42
C SER A 773 -23.79 -24.06 12.92
N THR A 774 -22.88 -24.38 13.84
CA THR A 774 -21.99 -23.41 14.50
C THR A 774 -20.61 -24.02 14.81
N CYS A 775 -19.69 -23.19 15.28
CA CYS A 775 -18.37 -23.61 15.76
C CYS A 775 -18.45 -24.70 16.87
N THR A 776 -19.51 -24.68 17.68
CA THR A 776 -19.66 -25.50 18.90
C THR A 776 -20.74 -26.57 18.80
N ASP A 777 -21.32 -26.77 17.61
CA ASP A 777 -22.36 -27.78 17.40
C ASP A 777 -21.82 -29.20 17.64
N THR A 778 -22.67 -30.08 18.16
CA THR A 778 -22.39 -31.51 18.39
C THR A 778 -22.47 -32.36 17.12
N ALA A 779 -23.18 -31.92 16.08
CA ALA A 779 -23.21 -32.62 14.79
C ALA A 779 -21.78 -32.72 14.22
N THR A 780 -21.45 -33.80 13.52
CA THR A 780 -20.09 -34.05 13.01
C THR A 780 -20.11 -34.37 11.51
N GLY A 781 -19.28 -33.68 10.74
CA GLY A 781 -19.06 -33.97 9.33
C GLY A 781 -18.49 -35.38 9.14
N ASN A 782 -19.03 -36.16 8.20
CA ASN A 782 -18.66 -37.58 8.05
C ASN A 782 -17.41 -37.81 7.20
N ILE A 783 -16.88 -36.80 6.49
CA ILE A 783 -15.63 -36.91 5.72
C ILE A 783 -14.48 -36.26 6.49
N LEU A 784 -14.64 -35.00 6.90
CA LEU A 784 -13.64 -34.23 7.64
C LEU A 784 -14.38 -33.30 8.59
N ASP A 785 -13.88 -33.13 9.81
CA ASP A 785 -14.44 -32.15 10.74
C ASP A 785 -13.38 -31.70 11.75
N PHE A 786 -12.90 -30.47 11.57
CA PHE A 786 -11.87 -29.87 12.41
C PHE A 786 -12.40 -28.60 13.08
N THR A 787 -12.32 -28.55 14.41
CA THR A 787 -12.54 -27.34 15.21
C THR A 787 -11.20 -26.74 15.63
N TYR A 788 -11.01 -25.45 15.39
CA TYR A 788 -9.80 -24.70 15.72
C TYR A 788 -10.03 -23.90 17.00
N ASN A 789 -9.15 -24.06 17.98
CA ASN A 789 -9.18 -23.30 19.23
C ASN A 789 -8.16 -22.15 19.16
N PHE A 790 -8.64 -20.92 19.32
CA PHE A 790 -7.85 -19.69 19.37
C PHE A 790 -7.74 -19.10 20.78
N SER A 791 -8.30 -19.74 21.80
CA SER A 791 -8.45 -19.20 23.17
C SER A 791 -9.36 -17.96 23.22
N VAL A 792 -10.43 -17.98 22.41
CA VAL A 792 -11.46 -16.94 22.31
C VAL A 792 -11.94 -16.50 23.69
N GLY A 793 -12.02 -15.19 23.92
CA GLY A 793 -12.51 -14.62 25.19
C GLY A 793 -11.54 -14.66 26.36
N THR A 794 -10.32 -15.20 26.19
CA THR A 794 -9.30 -15.25 27.25
C THR A 794 -7.96 -14.72 26.78
N ALA A 795 -7.42 -15.27 25.69
CA ALA A 795 -6.05 -15.01 25.24
C ALA A 795 -5.91 -15.03 23.71
N ASP A 796 -7.00 -14.76 22.96
CA ASP A 796 -7.01 -14.82 21.49
C ASP A 796 -6.11 -13.73 20.87
N ASN A 797 -4.86 -14.11 20.66
CA ASN A 797 -3.88 -13.36 19.87
C ASN A 797 -3.72 -13.93 18.45
N GLY A 798 -4.66 -14.77 18.00
CA GLY A 798 -4.66 -15.42 16.69
C GLY A 798 -3.86 -16.73 16.59
N ASN A 799 -3.19 -17.17 17.66
CA ASN A 799 -2.54 -18.48 17.69
C ASN A 799 -3.56 -19.62 17.80
N VAL A 800 -3.34 -20.70 17.04
CA VAL A 800 -4.13 -21.93 17.16
C VAL A 800 -3.54 -22.78 18.27
N THR A 801 -4.20 -22.88 19.41
CA THR A 801 -3.74 -23.67 20.57
C THR A 801 -4.15 -25.14 20.48
N ALA A 802 -5.22 -25.45 19.75
CA ALA A 802 -5.63 -26.81 19.46
C ALA A 802 -6.39 -26.94 18.14
N ILE A 803 -6.31 -28.13 17.54
CA ILE A 803 -7.17 -28.56 16.44
C ILE A 803 -7.85 -29.85 16.87
N THR A 804 -9.13 -29.79 17.16
CA THR A 804 -9.94 -30.96 17.51
C THR A 804 -10.43 -31.63 16.24
N ASN A 805 -10.13 -32.91 16.07
CA ASN A 805 -10.71 -33.74 15.02
C ASN A 805 -11.98 -34.40 15.54
N ASN A 806 -13.14 -33.81 15.25
CA ASN A 806 -14.43 -34.29 15.75
C ASN A 806 -14.80 -35.67 15.18
N ARG A 807 -14.17 -36.09 14.07
CA ARG A 807 -14.32 -37.44 13.51
C ARG A 807 -13.52 -38.51 14.23
N ASP A 808 -12.33 -38.14 14.71
CA ASP A 808 -11.40 -39.05 15.39
C ASP A 808 -10.56 -38.24 16.38
N ASN A 809 -11.05 -38.22 17.63
CA ASN A 809 -10.45 -37.42 18.69
C ASN A 809 -9.03 -37.88 19.07
N THR A 810 -8.59 -39.08 18.66
CA THR A 810 -7.21 -39.54 18.88
C THR A 810 -6.19 -38.80 18.00
N ARG A 811 -6.67 -38.13 16.95
CA ARG A 811 -5.88 -37.35 15.99
C ARG A 811 -5.98 -35.84 16.22
N SER A 812 -6.64 -35.43 17.30
CA SER A 812 -6.67 -34.02 17.74
C SER A 812 -5.25 -33.57 18.10
N GLN A 813 -4.94 -32.30 17.85
CA GLN A 813 -3.61 -31.71 18.02
C GLN A 813 -3.64 -30.58 19.05
N SER A 814 -2.53 -30.42 19.77
CA SER A 814 -2.31 -29.32 20.71
C SER A 814 -0.98 -28.64 20.43
N PHE A 815 -0.97 -27.31 20.60
CA PHE A 815 0.17 -26.44 20.34
C PHE A 815 0.43 -25.55 21.55
N VAL A 816 1.69 -25.42 21.93
CA VAL A 816 2.13 -24.49 22.99
C VAL A 816 3.10 -23.49 22.38
N TYR A 817 2.96 -22.23 22.77
CA TYR A 817 3.77 -21.13 22.25
C TYR A 817 4.70 -20.57 23.34
N ASP A 818 5.91 -20.20 22.96
CA ASP A 818 6.83 -19.48 23.85
C ASP A 818 6.48 -17.99 23.99
N SER A 819 7.30 -17.22 24.73
CA SER A 819 7.06 -15.79 24.93
C SER A 819 7.18 -14.93 23.65
N LEU A 820 7.71 -15.50 22.57
CA LEU A 820 7.87 -14.86 21.26
C LEU A 820 6.81 -15.32 20.24
N ASN A 821 5.74 -15.97 20.71
CA ASN A 821 4.69 -16.55 19.86
C ASN A 821 5.21 -17.60 18.86
N ARG A 822 6.29 -18.32 19.21
CA ARG A 822 6.80 -19.45 18.41
C ARG A 822 6.28 -20.76 18.97
N ILE A 823 5.92 -21.70 18.10
CA ILE A 823 5.53 -23.05 18.52
C ILE A 823 6.71 -23.70 19.26
N SER A 824 6.52 -23.95 20.55
CA SER A 824 7.48 -24.64 21.42
C SER A 824 7.23 -26.15 21.43
N THR A 825 5.98 -26.58 21.36
CA THR A 825 5.57 -28.00 21.27
C THR A 825 4.37 -28.15 20.35
N ALA A 826 4.33 -29.24 19.58
CA ALA A 826 3.17 -29.66 18.80
C ALA A 826 3.00 -31.18 18.92
N LYS A 827 1.83 -31.64 19.33
CA LYS A 827 1.58 -33.07 19.58
C LYS A 827 0.13 -33.45 19.35
N THR A 828 -0.13 -34.74 19.11
CA THR A 828 -1.49 -35.29 19.19
C THR A 828 -1.97 -35.52 20.63
N THR A 829 -3.29 -35.62 20.80
CA THR A 829 -3.93 -36.02 22.06
C THR A 829 -3.63 -37.46 22.43
N SER A 830 -3.45 -38.34 21.43
CA SER A 830 -3.01 -39.70 21.65
C SER A 830 -1.62 -39.72 22.28
N THR A 831 -1.47 -40.43 23.39
CA THR A 831 -0.22 -40.55 24.16
C THR A 831 0.55 -41.85 23.86
N SER A 832 -0.05 -42.75 23.07
CA SER A 832 0.50 -44.05 22.68
C SER A 832 -0.09 -44.54 21.35
N GLY A 833 0.49 -45.56 20.71
CA GLY A 833 -0.05 -46.14 19.48
C GLY A 833 0.22 -45.33 18.21
N THR A 834 -0.40 -45.72 17.09
CA THR A 834 -0.08 -45.27 15.72
C THR A 834 -0.50 -43.84 15.40
N THR A 835 -1.39 -43.25 16.20
CA THR A 835 -1.86 -41.85 16.04
C THR A 835 -1.13 -40.88 16.98
N CYS A 836 -0.29 -41.38 17.87
CA CYS A 836 0.55 -40.57 18.74
C CYS A 836 1.77 -40.06 17.97
N TRP A 837 1.95 -38.74 17.92
CA TRP A 837 3.20 -38.11 17.54
C TRP A 837 3.44 -36.89 18.43
N ASP A 838 4.70 -36.69 18.81
CA ASP A 838 5.19 -35.49 19.46
C ASP A 838 6.29 -34.91 18.57
N GLY A 839 6.01 -33.78 17.97
CA GLY A 839 6.98 -32.99 17.26
C GLY A 839 7.48 -31.91 18.19
N MET A 840 8.62 -32.12 18.84
CA MET A 840 9.48 -30.98 19.13
C MET A 840 9.85 -30.38 17.78
N PRO A 841 9.55 -29.10 17.50
CA PRO A 841 10.28 -28.40 16.47
C PRO A 841 11.73 -28.24 16.97
N ARG A 842 12.53 -29.30 16.82
CA ARG A 842 13.99 -29.19 16.75
C ARG A 842 14.34 -28.50 15.43
N GLN A 843 14.01 -27.21 15.30
CA GLN A 843 15.11 -26.34 14.87
C GLN A 843 16.08 -26.39 16.04
N ARG A 844 17.10 -27.23 15.86
CA ARG A 844 18.12 -27.61 16.82
C ARG A 844 18.23 -26.65 18.01
N ARG A 845 18.07 -27.22 19.22
CA ARG A 845 18.94 -26.88 20.35
C ARG A 845 20.39 -27.16 19.92
N ARG A 846 20.94 -26.36 19.01
CA ARG A 846 22.35 -26.00 19.08
C ARG A 846 22.43 -25.29 20.42
N THR A 847 23.33 -25.72 21.29
CA THR A 847 23.94 -24.85 22.28
C THR A 847 24.00 -23.43 21.72
N ALA A 848 23.54 -22.44 22.48
CA ALA A 848 23.47 -21.04 22.08
C ALA A 848 24.77 -20.57 21.40
N SER A 849 24.79 -20.68 20.07
CA SER A 849 25.15 -19.65 19.13
C SER A 849 23.88 -19.52 18.31
N ALA A 850 23.17 -18.41 18.52
CA ALA A 850 21.82 -18.24 18.03
C ALA A 850 21.78 -18.30 16.49
N GLU A 851 20.83 -19.06 15.96
CA GLU A 851 20.42 -19.00 14.56
C GLU A 851 18.89 -18.93 14.57
N PRO A 852 18.29 -17.74 14.62
CA PRO A 852 16.94 -17.57 14.15
C PRO A 852 17.00 -17.47 12.62
N ARG A 853 16.69 -18.56 11.90
CA ARG A 853 16.10 -18.40 10.56
C ARG A 853 14.67 -17.92 10.75
N THR A 854 14.52 -16.66 11.15
CA THR A 854 13.26 -15.95 11.06
C THR A 854 13.11 -15.49 9.62
N THR A 855 12.37 -16.27 8.83
CA THR A 855 11.42 -15.60 7.93
C THR A 855 10.54 -14.75 8.85
N LEU A 856 10.78 -13.43 8.84
CA LEU A 856 9.83 -12.45 9.33
C LEU A 856 8.49 -12.76 8.67
N ARG A 857 7.62 -13.53 9.33
CA ARG A 857 6.20 -13.23 9.25
C ARG A 857 6.07 -11.92 10.01
N ALA A 858 6.00 -10.83 9.25
CA ALA A 858 5.33 -9.65 9.75
C ALA A 858 3.97 -10.13 10.26
N ILE A 859 3.79 -10.13 11.58
CA ILE A 859 2.49 -9.76 12.11
C ILE A 859 2.34 -8.30 11.69
N SER A 860 1.78 -8.11 10.50
CA SER A 860 1.29 -6.81 10.06
C SER A 860 0.10 -6.46 10.94
N LEU A 861 0.38 -5.85 12.10
CA LEU A 861 -0.61 -4.99 12.75
C LEU A 861 -0.41 -3.58 12.16
N PRO A 862 -1.43 -2.99 11.53
CA PRO A 862 -1.27 -1.77 10.76
C PRO A 862 -1.26 -0.57 11.72
N PHE A 863 -0.12 0.08 11.92
CA PHE A 863 -0.11 1.43 12.49
C PHE A 863 0.87 2.34 11.75
N ARG A 864 0.38 2.91 10.64
CA ARG A 864 0.51 4.33 10.31
C ARG A 864 -0.90 4.85 10.06
N PRO A 865 -1.29 6.03 10.57
CA PRO A 865 -2.58 6.62 10.24
C PRO A 865 -2.50 7.21 8.83
N SER A 866 -2.83 6.42 7.82
CA SER A 866 -3.14 6.90 6.49
C SER A 866 -4.64 6.73 6.25
N LEU A 867 -5.33 7.86 6.13
CA LEU A 867 -6.70 8.00 5.63
C LEU A 867 -7.00 7.03 4.47
N PRO A 868 -8.21 6.43 4.41
CA PRO A 868 -8.52 5.38 3.46
C PRO A 868 -8.69 5.95 2.05
N ILE A 869 -7.75 5.65 1.17
CA ILE A 869 -7.97 5.70 -0.28
C ILE A 869 -8.36 4.29 -0.72
N LEU A 870 -9.62 4.16 -1.13
CA LEU A 870 -10.25 2.97 -1.67
C LEU A 870 -9.55 2.56 -2.99
N THR A 871 -8.67 1.56 -2.95
CA THR A 871 -8.27 0.81 -4.17
C THR A 871 -8.17 -0.68 -3.87
N THR A 872 -9.07 -1.45 -4.46
CA THR A 872 -9.12 -2.91 -4.42
C THR A 872 -8.11 -3.50 -5.42
N ARG A 873 -6.93 -3.92 -4.95
CA ARG A 873 -6.08 -4.89 -5.66
C ARG A 873 -6.15 -6.23 -4.94
N LYS A 874 -6.96 -7.15 -5.47
CA LYS A 874 -6.89 -8.59 -5.19
C LYS A 874 -5.51 -9.09 -5.60
N ILE A 875 -4.72 -9.58 -4.64
CA ILE A 875 -3.59 -10.47 -4.93
C ILE A 875 -4.14 -11.90 -4.82
N SER A 876 -4.51 -12.47 -5.97
CA SER A 876 -4.79 -13.89 -6.10
C SER A 876 -3.48 -14.64 -6.34
N SER A 877 -2.94 -15.26 -5.29
CA SER A 877 -1.96 -16.34 -5.42
C SER A 877 -2.66 -17.67 -5.15
N PRO A 878 -2.58 -18.67 -6.05
CA PRO A 878 -3.18 -19.97 -5.81
C PRO A 878 -2.49 -20.68 -4.63
N PRO A 879 -3.20 -21.55 -3.88
CA PRO A 879 -2.59 -22.32 -2.81
C PRO A 879 -1.49 -23.22 -3.42
N ARG A 880 -0.23 -23.00 -3.00
CA ARG A 880 0.83 -23.98 -3.27
C ARG A 880 0.44 -25.27 -2.57
N ARG A 881 0.35 -26.37 -3.34
CA ARG A 881 0.32 -27.74 -2.83
C ARG A 881 1.47 -27.91 -1.83
N VAL A 882 1.12 -28.16 -0.57
CA VAL A 882 2.04 -28.82 0.36
C VAL A 882 1.98 -30.30 0.00
N SER A 883 2.95 -30.77 -0.79
CA SER A 883 3.18 -32.21 -0.92
C SER A 883 3.68 -32.71 0.45
N PRO A 884 3.08 -33.75 1.04
CA PRO A 884 3.65 -34.38 2.21
C PRO A 884 4.95 -35.06 1.79
N ILE A 885 6.07 -34.57 2.29
CA ILE A 885 7.33 -35.32 2.26
C ILE A 885 7.13 -36.48 3.25
N LEU A 886 7.07 -37.69 2.71
CA LEU A 886 7.19 -38.91 3.49
C LEU A 886 8.62 -38.95 4.06
N THR A 887 8.79 -38.50 5.30
CA THR A 887 9.99 -38.82 6.09
C THR A 887 9.72 -40.06 6.92
N THR A 888 10.39 -41.14 6.55
CA THR A 888 10.48 -42.37 7.32
C THR A 888 11.22 -42.11 8.65
N ALA A 889 10.50 -42.40 9.74
CA ALA A 889 10.93 -42.79 11.10
C ALA A 889 12.02 -41.98 11.86
N MET A 890 11.66 -41.50 13.05
CA MET A 890 12.06 -42.16 14.31
C MET A 890 11.21 -41.64 15.49
N ALA A 891 10.57 -42.57 16.19
CA ALA A 891 9.73 -42.36 17.35
C ALA A 891 10.55 -42.36 18.65
N SER A 892 10.18 -41.49 19.59
CA SER A 892 10.16 -41.68 21.06
C SER A 892 9.86 -40.30 21.67
N ALA A 893 8.81 -40.07 22.48
CA ALA A 893 8.12 -40.99 23.37
C ALA A 893 6.58 -40.84 23.29
N CYS A 894 5.98 -41.77 22.55
CA CYS A 894 4.63 -42.26 22.80
C CYS A 894 4.80 -43.48 23.71
N LYS A 895 4.41 -43.40 24.98
CA LYS A 895 4.68 -44.46 25.97
C LYS A 895 3.94 -45.74 25.56
N ASN A 896 4.68 -46.83 25.36
CA ASN A 896 4.11 -48.16 25.21
C ASN A 896 3.86 -48.74 26.62
N PRO A 897 2.65 -49.19 26.99
CA PRO A 897 2.44 -49.85 28.27
C PRO A 897 2.74 -51.35 28.12
N ALA A 898 4.02 -51.73 28.15
CA ALA A 898 4.50 -53.07 28.53
C ALA A 898 6.00 -53.21 28.21
N ALA A 899 6.81 -53.37 29.25
CA ALA A 899 7.90 -54.36 29.37
C ALA A 899 8.94 -53.87 30.40
N SER A 900 9.09 -54.67 31.45
CA SER A 900 10.17 -54.63 32.41
C SER A 900 11.50 -55.11 31.80
N SER A 901 12.57 -54.87 32.56
CA SER A 901 13.90 -55.53 32.52
C SER A 901 15.04 -54.84 31.74
N THR A 902 15.96 -54.30 32.54
CA THR A 902 17.43 -54.48 32.53
C THR A 902 18.22 -54.46 31.21
N GLY A 903 19.24 -53.61 31.17
CA GLY A 903 20.60 -54.09 30.83
C GLY A 903 21.31 -53.46 29.63
N THR A 904 22.43 -52.80 29.97
CA THR A 904 23.70 -52.72 29.22
C THR A 904 23.85 -51.84 27.95
N ALA A 905 24.96 -51.10 28.00
CA ALA A 905 25.54 -50.23 26.97
C ALA A 905 25.87 -50.95 25.66
N TRP A 906 26.18 -50.20 24.59
CA TRP A 906 27.39 -50.37 23.77
C TRP A 906 27.59 -49.23 22.76
N ALA A 907 28.84 -49.11 22.31
CA ALA A 907 29.52 -47.94 21.80
C ALA A 907 29.26 -47.58 20.32
N ALA A 908 29.64 -46.34 19.99
CA ALA A 908 29.66 -45.78 18.65
C ALA A 908 30.79 -46.37 17.79
N ILE A 909 30.45 -46.87 16.60
CA ILE A 909 31.38 -47.16 15.52
C ILE A 909 31.06 -46.23 14.35
N ARG A 910 32.05 -45.40 13.96
CA ARG A 910 32.05 -44.67 12.69
C ARG A 910 32.23 -45.67 11.56
N SER A 911 31.40 -45.60 10.53
CA SER A 911 31.65 -46.24 9.24
C SER A 911 31.56 -45.23 8.11
N THR A 912 32.57 -45.32 7.25
CA THR A 912 32.92 -44.53 6.08
C THR A 912 31.91 -44.67 4.94
N LYS A 913 31.65 -43.55 4.23
CA LYS A 913 30.93 -43.54 2.95
C LYS A 913 31.67 -44.36 1.89
N PRO A 914 30.92 -45.03 0.99
CA PRO A 914 31.29 -45.13 -0.41
C PRO A 914 30.31 -44.35 -1.29
N THR A 915 30.89 -43.70 -2.29
CA THR A 915 30.25 -43.11 -3.47
C THR A 915 29.80 -44.20 -4.45
N SER A 916 28.52 -44.23 -4.82
CA SER A 916 28.10 -44.61 -6.17
C SER A 916 26.67 -44.11 -6.44
N ARG A 917 26.49 -43.45 -7.60
CA ARG A 917 25.20 -43.12 -8.20
C ARG A 917 24.58 -44.40 -8.74
N ALA A 918 23.35 -44.70 -8.37
CA ALA A 918 22.48 -45.64 -9.08
C ALA A 918 21.11 -45.00 -9.27
N THR A 919 20.73 -44.87 -10.53
CA THR A 919 19.40 -44.49 -11.02
C THR A 919 18.42 -45.61 -10.69
N LEU A 920 17.28 -45.30 -10.04
CA LEU A 920 16.18 -46.24 -9.85
C LEU A 920 14.87 -45.63 -10.35
N ILE A 921 14.39 -46.19 -11.46
CA ILE A 921 13.06 -46.01 -12.03
C ILE A 921 12.15 -47.05 -11.36
N ILE A 922 11.00 -46.64 -10.80
CA ILE A 922 9.90 -47.55 -10.45
C ILE A 922 8.57 -46.94 -10.94
N PRO A 923 7.70 -47.74 -11.59
CA PRO A 923 6.54 -47.29 -12.38
C PRO A 923 5.26 -47.24 -11.54
N VAL A 924 4.24 -46.51 -12.01
CA VAL A 924 2.88 -46.58 -11.47
C VAL A 924 1.99 -47.33 -12.47
N SER A 925 1.38 -48.38 -11.94
CA SER A 925 0.58 -49.41 -12.58
C SER A 925 -0.76 -48.93 -13.14
N SER A 926 -1.06 -49.38 -14.35
CA SER A 926 -2.36 -49.43 -15.01
C SER A 926 -3.04 -50.79 -14.81
N SER A 927 -4.37 -50.81 -14.73
CA SER A 927 -5.23 -51.96 -15.03
C SER A 927 -6.54 -51.42 -15.64
N THR A 928 -6.64 -51.26 -16.97
CA THR A 928 -7.16 -52.19 -18.00
C THR A 928 -8.63 -52.61 -17.81
N PHE A 929 -9.48 -52.34 -18.82
CA PHE A 929 -10.10 -53.39 -19.65
C PHE A 929 -10.63 -52.85 -21.00
N SER A 930 -10.26 -53.59 -22.08
CA SER A 930 -10.82 -53.84 -23.44
C SER A 930 -11.78 -52.84 -24.12
N SER A 931 -11.79 -52.63 -25.44
CA SER A 931 -11.68 -53.62 -26.55
C SER A 931 -11.27 -53.03 -27.92
N ALA A 932 -10.79 -53.95 -28.78
CA ALA A 932 -10.33 -53.90 -30.18
C ALA A 932 -11.06 -52.97 -31.18
N ALA A 933 -10.32 -52.28 -32.07
CA ALA A 933 -10.17 -52.54 -33.54
C ALA A 933 -11.46 -52.30 -34.35
N SER A 934 -11.53 -51.61 -35.49
CA SER A 934 -10.59 -51.40 -36.61
C SER A 934 -11.14 -50.31 -37.57
N ALA A 935 -10.28 -49.86 -38.49
CA ALA A 935 -10.58 -49.30 -39.82
C ALA A 935 -11.20 -47.89 -39.99
N SER A 936 -10.34 -46.95 -40.41
CA SER A 936 -10.64 -45.93 -41.45
C SER A 936 -10.61 -46.63 -42.83
N PRO A 937 -11.06 -46.06 -43.99
CA PRO A 937 -11.02 -44.63 -44.34
C PRO A 937 -12.11 -44.07 -45.31
N ALA A 938 -11.94 -42.77 -45.59
CA ALA A 938 -12.35 -42.03 -46.81
C ALA A 938 -13.85 -41.64 -46.89
N ALA A 939 -14.29 -40.53 -47.48
CA ALA A 939 -13.68 -39.47 -48.28
C ALA A 939 -14.63 -38.25 -48.30
N THR A 940 -14.11 -37.09 -48.71
CA THR A 940 -14.78 -35.98 -49.47
C THR A 940 -16.06 -35.38 -48.86
N THR A 941 -16.17 -34.08 -48.64
CA THR A 941 -15.74 -32.89 -49.40
C THR A 941 -15.42 -31.73 -48.48
#